data_AF-A0AAW2H6V5-F1
#
_entry.id   AF-A0AAW2H6V5-F1
#
_cell.length_a   1.000
_cell.length_b   1.000
_cell.length_c   1.000
_cell.angle_alpha   90.00
_cell.angle_beta   90.00
_cell.angle_gamma   90.00
#
_symmetry.space_group_name_H-M   'P 1'
#
loop_
_entity.id
_entity.type
_entity.pdbx_description
1 polymer ?
#
loop_
_entity_poly.entity_id
_entity_poly.type
_entity_poly.pdbx_seq_one_letter_code
_entity_poly.pdbx_strand_id
1 'polypeptide(L)'
;MESGIKERIREQAEESAMLWEYFYQISQIPRATFNSQRISQYIKDQARLLDLDFKEDAIGNICVKVPASKGFETCPSLTFQAHTDMVCEKNLSTQHNFEKDPIKWKIKGERLYAEETTLGADNGIGVATLLALMADKNLEHPSLECLFTVDEEVGLIGANKIDPSLFESHYLINLDNEEEGVFCIGCAGGINSLISKSDLNFTPKQAGYLTKITVSGLDGGHSGGEIHKGLGNANSIIIKALHCLSENFLHFSLVSLQGGNKSNAIPRESQAILWSEDLLEIEDLIFELNQTFKCTLKKGQDLGFRLYYSEEPLGKTSVKVLDEKCTKELIDLFSFIPHGVQKMYNENLVGTSLNFASICVKDEEGAKIVLSHRSLWKEALKPEVLYKELQESFFRLGFKWELSEGYLPWEPKNTSALADYCAKVWDQIYSSTKAKKLVIHAGLECGIIGAVASQKQGRSLDMISFGPNIRQPHTPHDLSVTVSKDSIKEVYEKTLQEYALKVKIDGFRPGKVPVSIIKKRYKSSLESQTLEKVINQAFQQALEQTVYKPLRYQSPSIEGLEAYQEGEDLSFTASYDVFPHLDLLDYQDLQVDVPCVQISEEDLEEELKKVQERYASLIERSEDSSCEIGDVLLADFCELDENGEEIESTKRQDFTFTLGKSENIYNFDKEIEGMKKQETKVFEKTLSVKQDTKEETKTVKLKVLLKRIQKKDLPELSDELAQDINEKFTNLEDLKLAIRDELQKQLELHLKEYTVNAILDKLVHKYPFDVPASLIDWQLEQNWKYMLQQSGMNEHSFEELMGKAQERIKESWKPTVILSLKRQIVMQNLLEKAKIELTQEDLNQEYERQAASYKVSVEEIKNYFSSPNLSERMSYDLRLEKVKMQVLQSIKINKTEEQSFSTFMKNAV
;
A
#
# COMPACT_ATOMS: atom_id res chain seq x y z
N MET A 1 -6.25 36.13 -13.77
CA MET A 1 -5.87 34.72 -14.04
C MET A 1 -6.73 34.13 -15.15
N GLU A 2 -8.07 34.22 -15.09
CA GLU A 2 -8.98 33.79 -16.19
C GLU A 2 -8.68 34.46 -17.55
N SER A 3 -8.36 35.76 -17.57
CA SER A 3 -8.04 36.48 -18.83
C SER A 3 -6.78 35.97 -19.50
N GLY A 4 -5.74 35.63 -18.73
CA GLY A 4 -4.46 35.15 -19.23
C GLY A 4 -4.49 33.70 -19.71
N ILE A 5 -5.39 32.87 -19.17
CA ILE A 5 -5.63 31.50 -19.67
C ILE A 5 -6.37 31.58 -21.02
N LYS A 6 -7.40 32.42 -21.12
CA LYS A 6 -8.12 32.65 -22.39
C LYS A 6 -7.24 33.27 -23.48
N GLU A 7 -6.33 34.19 -23.12
CA GLU A 7 -5.36 34.74 -24.05
C GLU A 7 -4.34 33.70 -24.51
N ARG A 8 -3.78 32.87 -23.63
CA ARG A 8 -2.83 31.82 -24.02
C ARG A 8 -3.44 30.70 -24.86
N ILE A 9 -4.69 30.32 -24.58
CA ILE A 9 -5.45 29.36 -25.42
C ILE A 9 -5.69 29.94 -26.82
N ARG A 10 -5.96 31.25 -26.93
CA ARG A 10 -6.09 31.95 -28.21
C ARG A 10 -4.76 32.09 -28.96
N GLU A 11 -3.67 32.34 -28.24
CA GLU A 11 -2.34 32.53 -28.84
C GLU A 11 -1.72 31.22 -29.38
N GLN A 12 -2.15 30.05 -28.90
CA GLN A 12 -1.56 28.76 -29.31
C GLN A 12 -2.34 28.01 -30.42
N ALA A 13 -3.58 28.39 -30.77
CA ALA A 13 -4.32 27.73 -31.85
C ALA A 13 -5.46 28.62 -32.40
N GLU A 14 -5.18 29.44 -33.42
CA GLU A 14 -6.24 30.16 -34.16
C GLU A 14 -7.25 29.18 -34.80
N GLU A 15 -6.85 27.91 -35.07
CA GLU A 15 -7.72 26.87 -35.65
C GLU A 15 -8.48 26.00 -34.61
N SER A 16 -8.19 26.09 -33.30
CA SER A 16 -8.80 25.20 -32.29
C SER A 16 -9.34 25.88 -31.03
N ALA A 17 -9.45 27.21 -31.03
CA ALA A 17 -9.91 27.99 -29.88
C ALA A 17 -11.32 27.59 -29.37
N MET A 18 -12.22 27.16 -30.27
CA MET A 18 -13.58 26.75 -29.90
C MET A 18 -13.62 25.45 -29.10
N LEU A 19 -12.79 24.46 -29.45
CA LEU A 19 -12.71 23.19 -28.71
C LEU A 19 -12.30 23.45 -27.26
N TRP A 20 -11.26 24.25 -27.05
CA TRP A 20 -10.77 24.53 -25.69
C TRP A 20 -11.75 25.38 -24.87
N GLU A 21 -12.49 26.30 -25.50
CA GLU A 21 -13.54 27.05 -24.80
C GLU A 21 -14.70 26.12 -24.38
N TYR A 22 -15.13 25.19 -25.24
CA TYR A 22 -16.13 24.19 -24.87
C TYR A 22 -15.63 23.22 -23.81
N PHE A 23 -14.38 22.75 -23.91
CA PHE A 23 -13.80 21.89 -22.88
C PHE A 23 -13.75 22.61 -21.53
N TYR A 24 -13.43 23.92 -21.53
CA TYR A 24 -13.46 24.73 -20.32
C TYR A 24 -14.87 24.80 -19.75
N GLN A 25 -15.87 25.10 -20.56
CA GLN A 25 -17.26 25.17 -20.11
C GLN A 25 -17.75 23.82 -19.54
N ILE A 26 -17.42 22.70 -20.18
CA ILE A 26 -17.74 21.35 -19.69
C ILE A 26 -17.05 21.08 -18.35
N SER A 27 -15.78 21.47 -18.19
CA SER A 27 -15.04 21.30 -16.93
C SER A 27 -15.65 22.10 -15.77
N GLN A 28 -16.42 23.15 -16.06
CA GLN A 28 -17.16 23.91 -15.05
C GLN A 28 -18.48 23.25 -14.64
N ILE A 29 -18.90 22.17 -15.32
CA ILE A 29 -20.13 21.44 -15.05
C ILE A 29 -19.76 20.14 -14.34
N PRO A 30 -20.11 19.98 -13.05
CA PRO A 30 -19.91 18.73 -12.34
C PRO A 30 -20.74 17.62 -13.00
N ARG A 31 -20.06 16.53 -13.39
CA ARG A 31 -20.57 15.50 -14.29
C ARG A 31 -20.09 14.09 -13.92
N ALA A 32 -20.01 13.79 -12.63
CA ALA A 32 -19.67 12.46 -12.12
C ALA A 32 -20.61 11.39 -12.71
N THR A 33 -20.14 10.16 -12.85
CA THR A 33 -21.00 9.02 -13.22
C THR A 33 -22.22 8.94 -12.30
N PHE A 34 -23.40 8.67 -12.89
CA PHE A 34 -24.75 8.77 -12.32
C PHE A 34 -25.28 10.19 -12.05
N ASN A 35 -24.50 11.24 -12.35
CA ASN A 35 -24.87 12.66 -12.18
C ASN A 35 -24.72 13.45 -13.50
N SER A 36 -25.19 12.86 -14.60
CA SER A 36 -25.08 13.42 -15.96
C SER A 36 -26.15 14.47 -16.29
N GLN A 37 -27.12 14.74 -15.42
CA GLN A 37 -28.28 15.58 -15.79
C GLN A 37 -27.90 17.02 -16.14
N ARG A 38 -26.89 17.60 -15.46
CA ARG A 38 -26.44 18.97 -15.73
C ARG A 38 -25.76 19.10 -17.10
N ILE A 39 -24.88 18.16 -17.43
CA ILE A 39 -24.19 18.16 -18.72
C ILE A 39 -25.18 17.85 -19.86
N SER A 40 -26.11 16.92 -19.65
CA SER A 40 -27.20 16.64 -20.60
C SER A 40 -28.07 17.86 -20.87
N GLN A 41 -28.44 18.62 -19.83
CA GLN A 41 -29.20 19.87 -20.01
C GLN A 41 -28.38 20.92 -20.76
N TYR A 42 -27.10 21.07 -20.44
CA TYR A 42 -26.20 21.98 -21.13
C TYR A 42 -26.09 21.67 -22.63
N ILE A 43 -25.93 20.40 -23.01
CA ILE A 43 -25.91 19.96 -24.42
C ILE A 43 -27.23 20.31 -25.12
N LYS A 44 -28.37 20.06 -24.48
CA LYS A 44 -29.70 20.41 -25.02
C LYS A 44 -29.86 21.92 -25.21
N ASP A 45 -29.33 22.73 -24.29
CA ASP A 45 -29.39 24.18 -24.38
C ASP A 45 -28.47 24.72 -25.49
N GLN A 46 -27.28 24.14 -25.69
CA GLN A 46 -26.42 24.45 -26.83
C GLN A 46 -27.10 24.12 -28.17
N ALA A 47 -27.73 22.95 -28.28
CA ALA A 47 -28.47 22.57 -29.48
C ALA A 47 -29.60 23.57 -29.79
N ARG A 48 -30.40 23.96 -28.79
CA ARG A 48 -31.45 24.99 -28.95
C ARG A 48 -30.89 26.35 -29.35
N LEU A 49 -29.77 26.76 -28.75
CA LEU A 49 -29.12 28.04 -29.05
C LEU A 49 -28.61 28.10 -30.50
N LEU A 50 -28.21 26.95 -31.04
CA LEU A 50 -27.75 26.81 -32.42
C LEU A 50 -28.88 26.49 -33.42
N ASP A 51 -30.14 26.40 -32.96
CA ASP A 51 -31.31 26.03 -33.75
C ASP A 51 -31.17 24.63 -34.40
N LEU A 52 -30.64 23.68 -33.63
CA LEU A 52 -30.42 22.29 -34.04
C LEU A 52 -31.43 21.34 -33.39
N ASP A 53 -31.93 20.38 -34.17
CA ASP A 53 -32.80 19.33 -33.69
C ASP A 53 -32.02 18.30 -32.86
N PHE A 54 -32.60 17.85 -31.75
CA PHE A 54 -32.04 16.77 -30.95
C PHE A 54 -33.11 15.80 -30.45
N LYS A 55 -32.69 14.57 -30.15
CA LYS A 55 -33.49 13.53 -29.49
C LYS A 55 -32.78 13.07 -28.23
N GLU A 56 -33.55 12.60 -27.25
CA GLU A 56 -33.07 12.00 -26.02
C GLU A 56 -33.82 10.67 -25.81
N ASP A 57 -33.10 9.61 -25.45
CA ASP A 57 -33.70 8.32 -25.14
C ASP A 57 -34.07 8.19 -23.65
N ALA A 58 -34.62 7.04 -23.26
CA ALA A 58 -35.09 6.83 -21.88
C ALA A 58 -33.97 6.72 -20.84
N ILE A 59 -32.73 6.38 -21.24
CA ILE A 59 -31.58 6.28 -20.33
C ILE A 59 -30.85 7.63 -20.20
N GLY A 60 -31.06 8.54 -21.14
CA GLY A 60 -30.53 9.91 -21.12
C GLY A 60 -29.45 10.17 -22.17
N ASN A 61 -29.23 9.24 -23.12
CA ASN A 61 -28.36 9.50 -24.26
C ASN A 61 -29.01 10.53 -25.17
N ILE A 62 -28.21 11.43 -25.73
CA ILE A 62 -28.68 12.54 -26.58
C ILE A 62 -28.04 12.42 -27.95
N CYS A 63 -28.81 12.58 -29.03
CA CYS A 63 -28.25 12.76 -30.36
C CYS A 63 -28.74 14.09 -30.95
N VAL A 64 -27.79 14.95 -31.33
CA VAL A 64 -28.04 16.22 -32.01
C VAL A 64 -27.75 16.06 -33.49
N LYS A 65 -28.68 16.48 -34.36
CA LYS A 65 -28.50 16.44 -35.81
C LYS A 65 -27.99 17.79 -36.32
N VAL A 66 -26.86 17.77 -37.02
CA VAL A 66 -26.31 18.93 -37.71
C VAL A 66 -26.55 18.77 -39.22
N PRO A 67 -27.25 19.70 -39.88
CA PRO A 67 -27.52 19.61 -41.31
C PRO A 67 -26.23 19.70 -42.12
N ALA A 68 -26.21 19.07 -43.30
CA ALA A 68 -25.05 19.16 -44.18
C ALA A 68 -24.75 20.61 -44.59
N SER A 69 -23.47 20.95 -44.66
CA SER A 69 -23.02 22.19 -45.27
C SER A 69 -23.33 22.21 -46.78
N LYS A 70 -23.40 23.42 -47.35
CA LYS A 70 -23.77 23.60 -48.76
C LYS A 70 -22.79 22.88 -49.69
N GLY A 71 -23.29 21.96 -50.52
CA GLY A 71 -22.48 21.16 -51.44
C GLY A 71 -22.16 19.75 -50.94
N PHE A 72 -22.53 19.41 -49.70
CA PHE A 72 -22.29 18.10 -49.08
C PHE A 72 -23.60 17.36 -48.76
N GLU A 73 -24.74 17.81 -49.27
CA GLU A 73 -26.07 17.25 -48.96
C GLU A 73 -26.25 15.81 -49.49
N THR A 74 -25.48 15.41 -50.51
CA THR A 74 -25.50 14.04 -51.06
C THR A 74 -24.44 13.13 -50.46
N CYS A 75 -23.55 13.66 -49.59
CA CYS A 75 -22.53 12.86 -48.94
C CYS A 75 -23.16 11.98 -47.85
N PRO A 76 -22.60 10.78 -47.59
CA PRO A 76 -23.06 9.95 -46.47
C PRO A 76 -22.96 10.72 -45.15
N SER A 77 -23.97 10.58 -44.31
CA SER A 77 -23.94 11.14 -42.96
C SER A 77 -22.89 10.43 -42.09
N LEU A 78 -22.46 11.11 -41.02
CA LEU A 78 -21.49 10.60 -40.05
C LEU A 78 -22.04 10.76 -38.63
N THR A 79 -21.95 9.71 -37.80
CA THR A 79 -22.16 9.83 -36.36
C THR A 79 -20.82 10.01 -35.69
N PHE A 80 -20.68 11.04 -34.86
CA PHE A 80 -19.57 11.17 -33.93
C PHE A 80 -20.08 10.91 -32.51
N GLN A 81 -19.35 10.13 -31.71
CA GLN A 81 -19.79 9.72 -30.39
C GLN A 81 -18.74 9.99 -29.31
N ALA A 82 -19.21 10.46 -28.16
CA ALA A 82 -18.46 10.71 -26.93
C ALA A 82 -19.34 10.42 -25.71
N HIS A 83 -18.75 9.96 -24.60
CA HIS A 83 -19.47 9.84 -23.32
C HIS A 83 -19.35 11.12 -22.49
N THR A 84 -20.35 11.36 -21.65
CA THR A 84 -20.53 12.64 -20.95
C THR A 84 -20.10 12.63 -19.48
N ASP A 85 -19.98 11.46 -18.87
CA ASP A 85 -19.55 11.31 -17.49
C ASP A 85 -18.02 11.28 -17.37
N MET A 86 -17.53 11.30 -16.13
CA MET A 86 -16.11 11.18 -15.83
C MET A 86 -15.90 10.37 -14.57
N VAL A 87 -14.76 9.68 -14.50
CA VAL A 87 -14.25 9.17 -13.23
C VAL A 87 -13.91 10.32 -12.29
N CYS A 88 -14.46 10.25 -11.08
CA CYS A 88 -14.27 11.22 -10.01
C CYS A 88 -13.31 10.71 -8.95
N GLU A 89 -12.02 10.90 -9.18
CA GLU A 89 -10.96 10.54 -8.24
C GLU A 89 -10.18 11.79 -7.82
N LYS A 90 -9.85 11.89 -6.54
CA LYS A 90 -9.17 13.07 -5.97
C LYS A 90 -8.11 12.68 -4.96
N ASN A 91 -7.15 13.56 -4.73
CA ASN A 91 -6.17 13.35 -3.65
C ASN A 91 -6.92 13.35 -2.31
N LEU A 92 -6.43 12.58 -1.35
CA LEU A 92 -7.08 12.38 -0.04
C LEU A 92 -7.35 13.70 0.71
N SER A 93 -6.50 14.70 0.48
CA SER A 93 -6.53 16.04 1.06
C SER A 93 -7.21 17.09 0.18
N THR A 94 -7.69 16.72 -1.01
CA THR A 94 -8.40 17.65 -1.90
C THR A 94 -9.83 17.85 -1.43
N GLN A 95 -10.14 19.06 -0.97
CA GLN A 95 -11.51 19.51 -0.77
C GLN A 95 -12.15 19.87 -2.11
N HIS A 96 -12.59 18.84 -2.82
CA HIS A 96 -13.38 18.94 -4.03
C HIS A 96 -14.61 18.02 -3.89
N ASN A 97 -15.78 18.58 -4.15
CA ASN A 97 -17.05 17.87 -4.24
C ASN A 97 -17.49 17.77 -5.71
N PHE A 98 -17.29 16.60 -6.31
CA PHE A 98 -17.61 16.33 -7.72
C PHE A 98 -19.09 16.46 -8.10
N GLU A 99 -20.01 16.61 -7.15
CA GLU A 99 -21.42 16.89 -7.46
C GLU A 99 -21.71 18.39 -7.62
N LYS A 100 -20.79 19.26 -7.20
CA LYS A 100 -21.03 20.71 -7.04
C LYS A 100 -19.91 21.58 -7.58
N ASP A 101 -18.67 21.17 -7.37
CA ASP A 101 -17.49 21.98 -7.62
C ASP A 101 -17.01 21.80 -9.07
N PRO A 102 -16.58 22.88 -9.74
CA PRO A 102 -15.99 22.78 -11.08
C PRO A 102 -14.56 22.24 -11.01
N ILE A 103 -14.12 21.60 -12.10
CA ILE A 103 -12.74 21.16 -12.26
C ILE A 103 -11.84 22.37 -12.53
N LYS A 104 -10.78 22.49 -11.72
CA LYS A 104 -9.80 23.58 -11.84
C LYS A 104 -8.63 23.15 -12.70
N TRP A 105 -8.37 23.89 -13.76
CA TRP A 105 -7.31 23.60 -14.71
C TRP A 105 -5.95 24.13 -14.28
N LYS A 106 -4.91 23.39 -14.66
CA LYS A 106 -3.52 23.79 -14.59
C LYS A 106 -2.81 23.41 -15.88
N ILE A 107 -2.16 24.39 -16.51
CA ILE A 107 -1.34 24.16 -17.71
C ILE A 107 0.13 24.13 -17.26
N LYS A 108 0.85 23.06 -17.64
CA LYS A 108 2.29 22.91 -17.39
C LYS A 108 2.97 22.43 -18.68
N GLY A 109 3.74 23.33 -19.31
CA GLY A 109 4.31 23.07 -20.64
C GLY A 109 3.21 22.88 -21.68
N GLU A 110 3.28 21.79 -22.43
CA GLU A 110 2.30 21.40 -23.47
C GLU A 110 1.13 20.57 -22.92
N ARG A 111 1.05 20.40 -21.59
CA ARG A 111 0.12 19.45 -20.96
C ARG A 111 -0.88 20.18 -20.06
N LEU A 112 -2.14 19.75 -20.16
CA LEU A 112 -3.26 20.24 -19.36
C LEU A 112 -3.60 19.20 -18.29
N TYR A 113 -3.77 19.67 -17.05
CA TYR A 113 -4.08 18.84 -15.89
C TYR A 113 -5.18 19.50 -15.04
N ALA A 114 -5.75 18.74 -14.12
CA ALA A 114 -6.58 19.28 -13.05
C ALA A 114 -5.80 19.38 -11.75
N GLU A 115 -6.16 20.36 -10.92
CA GLU A 115 -5.54 20.57 -9.61
C GLU A 115 -6.03 19.51 -8.61
N GLU A 116 -5.18 18.53 -8.33
CA GLU A 116 -5.35 17.52 -7.26
C GLU A 116 -6.60 16.63 -7.40
N THR A 117 -7.11 16.50 -8.63
CA THR A 117 -8.29 15.70 -9.00
C THR A 117 -8.17 15.20 -10.45
N THR A 118 -9.02 14.28 -10.87
CA THR A 118 -9.15 13.88 -12.28
C THR A 118 -9.62 15.04 -13.15
N LEU A 119 -9.02 15.17 -14.34
CA LEU A 119 -9.35 16.26 -15.28
C LEU A 119 -10.66 16.03 -16.01
N GLY A 120 -11.06 14.77 -16.22
CA GLY A 120 -12.15 14.42 -17.13
C GLY A 120 -11.83 14.78 -18.58
N ALA A 121 -10.56 14.67 -18.99
CA ALA A 121 -10.21 14.76 -20.41
C ALA A 121 -10.83 13.62 -21.20
N ASP A 122 -10.91 12.44 -20.57
CA ASP A 122 -11.71 11.32 -21.02
C ASP A 122 -13.14 11.42 -20.45
N ASN A 123 -14.22 11.41 -21.25
CA ASN A 123 -14.25 11.76 -22.68
C ASN A 123 -14.61 13.23 -22.93
N GLY A 124 -14.31 14.11 -21.98
CA GLY A 124 -14.63 15.54 -22.06
C GLY A 124 -14.04 16.25 -23.29
N ILE A 125 -12.87 15.84 -23.80
CA ILE A 125 -12.32 16.37 -25.05
C ILE A 125 -13.16 15.93 -26.26
N GLY A 126 -13.64 14.67 -26.27
CA GLY A 126 -14.59 14.19 -27.27
C GLY A 126 -15.88 15.00 -27.26
N VAL A 127 -16.49 15.19 -26.08
CA VAL A 127 -17.70 16.02 -25.92
C VAL A 127 -17.48 17.46 -26.40
N ALA A 128 -16.34 18.06 -26.04
CA ALA A 128 -15.98 19.41 -26.49
C ALA A 128 -15.82 19.49 -28.01
N THR A 129 -15.26 18.44 -28.62
CA THR A 129 -15.13 18.33 -30.08
C THR A 129 -16.50 18.28 -30.74
N LEU A 130 -17.45 17.50 -30.20
CA LEU A 130 -18.82 17.44 -30.73
C LEU A 130 -19.52 18.81 -30.65
N LEU A 131 -19.41 19.51 -29.53
CA LEU A 131 -19.98 20.85 -29.37
C LEU A 131 -19.35 21.86 -30.34
N ALA A 132 -18.03 21.77 -30.57
CA ALA A 132 -17.34 22.61 -31.54
C ALA A 132 -17.83 22.32 -32.98
N LEU A 133 -18.01 21.05 -33.35
CA LEU A 133 -18.57 20.65 -34.65
C LEU A 133 -20.00 21.18 -34.84
N MET A 134 -20.82 21.20 -33.79
CA MET A 134 -22.17 21.77 -33.85
C MET A 134 -22.16 23.29 -34.08
N ALA A 135 -21.18 23.99 -33.53
CA ALA A 135 -21.13 25.46 -33.52
C ALA A 135 -20.39 26.07 -34.71
N ASP A 136 -19.46 25.35 -35.33
CA ASP A 136 -18.62 25.87 -36.40
C ASP A 136 -19.36 25.93 -37.75
N LYS A 137 -19.78 27.13 -38.13
CA LYS A 137 -20.47 27.38 -39.40
C LYS A 137 -19.56 27.45 -40.62
N ASN A 138 -18.24 27.50 -40.42
CA ASN A 138 -17.26 27.61 -41.50
C ASN A 138 -16.73 26.24 -41.93
N LEU A 139 -17.00 25.19 -41.15
CA LEU A 139 -16.59 23.85 -41.45
C LEU A 139 -17.45 23.26 -42.57
N GLU A 140 -16.81 22.72 -43.61
CA GLU A 140 -17.47 21.95 -44.66
C GLU A 140 -17.61 20.49 -44.22
N HIS A 141 -18.84 20.02 -44.09
CA HIS A 141 -19.15 18.67 -43.59
C HIS A 141 -20.45 18.10 -44.20
N PRO A 142 -20.59 16.76 -44.27
CA PRO A 142 -21.86 16.10 -44.56
C PRO A 142 -22.84 16.28 -43.39
N SER A 143 -24.04 15.70 -43.45
CA SER A 143 -24.92 15.69 -42.29
C SER A 143 -24.26 14.94 -41.13
N LEU A 144 -24.21 15.55 -39.95
CA LEU A 144 -23.59 14.98 -38.77
C LEU A 144 -24.64 14.60 -37.72
N GLU A 145 -24.35 13.55 -36.97
CA GLU A 145 -25.07 13.14 -35.79
C GLU A 145 -24.11 13.14 -34.60
N CYS A 146 -24.26 14.10 -33.69
CA CYS A 146 -23.45 14.20 -32.48
C CYS A 146 -24.14 13.39 -31.37
N LEU A 147 -23.65 12.18 -31.11
CA LEU A 147 -24.18 11.24 -30.14
C LEU A 147 -23.42 11.35 -28.81
N PHE A 148 -24.15 11.67 -27.74
CA PHE A 148 -23.65 11.80 -26.39
C PHE A 148 -24.22 10.66 -25.54
N THR A 149 -23.35 9.79 -25.03
CA THR A 149 -23.73 8.68 -24.14
C THR A 149 -23.52 9.04 -22.67
N VAL A 150 -24.26 8.38 -21.79
CA VAL A 150 -24.17 8.57 -20.33
C VAL A 150 -23.63 7.32 -19.63
N ASP A 151 -22.89 7.53 -18.54
CA ASP A 151 -22.47 6.50 -17.60
C ASP A 151 -21.63 5.37 -18.25
N GLU A 152 -20.56 5.75 -18.96
CA GLU A 152 -19.58 4.81 -19.54
C GLU A 152 -18.81 4.09 -18.44
N GLU A 153 -18.31 4.87 -17.48
CA GLU A 153 -17.25 4.49 -16.54
C GLU A 153 -17.69 3.36 -15.57
N VAL A 154 -19.00 3.16 -15.49
CA VAL A 154 -19.61 2.09 -14.71
C VAL A 154 -20.42 1.20 -15.64
N GLY A 155 -19.72 0.30 -16.33
CA GLY A 155 -20.37 -0.81 -17.05
C GLY A 155 -21.08 -0.40 -18.34
N LEU A 156 -20.72 0.75 -18.94
CA LEU A 156 -21.17 1.16 -20.27
C LEU A 156 -22.71 1.28 -20.34
N ILE A 157 -23.35 1.83 -19.31
CA ILE A 157 -24.80 1.71 -19.08
C ILE A 157 -25.59 2.41 -20.19
N GLY A 158 -25.21 3.63 -20.55
CA GLY A 158 -25.86 4.40 -21.63
C GLY A 158 -25.79 3.66 -22.96
N ALA A 159 -24.60 3.21 -23.36
CA ALA A 159 -24.41 2.44 -24.59
C ALA A 159 -25.20 1.12 -24.61
N ASN A 160 -25.25 0.38 -23.49
CA ASN A 160 -26.00 -0.89 -23.41
C ASN A 160 -27.51 -0.71 -23.59
N LYS A 161 -28.06 0.40 -23.09
CA LYS A 161 -29.50 0.68 -23.12
C LYS A 161 -29.92 1.66 -24.21
N ILE A 162 -29.01 2.03 -25.11
CA ILE A 162 -29.27 3.00 -26.17
C ILE A 162 -30.48 2.60 -27.01
N ASP A 163 -31.34 3.58 -27.27
CA ASP A 163 -32.35 3.47 -28.31
C ASP A 163 -31.66 3.58 -29.68
N PRO A 164 -31.62 2.51 -30.49
CA PRO A 164 -30.92 2.56 -31.78
C PRO A 164 -31.55 3.57 -32.75
N SER A 165 -32.81 3.99 -32.54
CA SER A 165 -33.49 5.00 -33.39
C SER A 165 -33.00 6.43 -33.15
N LEU A 166 -32.10 6.62 -32.18
CA LEU A 166 -31.52 7.90 -31.84
C LEU A 166 -30.59 8.44 -32.94
N PHE A 167 -29.94 7.56 -33.71
CA PHE A 167 -29.03 7.88 -34.82
C PHE A 167 -29.28 6.97 -36.03
N GLU A 168 -28.95 7.44 -37.24
CA GLU A 168 -29.29 6.79 -38.51
C GLU A 168 -28.07 6.49 -39.39
N SER A 169 -26.96 7.22 -39.22
CA SER A 169 -25.75 7.11 -40.06
C SER A 169 -25.09 5.73 -39.99
N HIS A 170 -24.66 5.23 -41.14
CA HIS A 170 -23.91 3.96 -41.28
C HIS A 170 -22.49 4.02 -40.73
N TYR A 171 -21.91 5.23 -40.66
CA TYR A 171 -20.55 5.47 -40.19
C TYR A 171 -20.57 6.04 -38.77
N LEU A 172 -19.78 5.45 -37.88
CA LEU A 172 -19.64 5.92 -36.50
C LEU A 172 -18.16 6.14 -36.15
N ILE A 173 -17.85 7.33 -35.67
CA ILE A 173 -16.54 7.73 -35.18
C ILE A 173 -16.66 7.98 -33.68
N ASN A 174 -16.12 7.08 -32.88
CA ASN A 174 -16.03 7.26 -31.43
C ASN A 174 -14.73 8.00 -31.08
N LEU A 175 -14.80 8.90 -30.10
CA LEU A 175 -13.71 9.80 -29.72
C LEU A 175 -12.98 9.38 -28.42
N ASP A 176 -13.08 8.11 -28.07
CA ASP A 176 -12.78 7.53 -26.75
C ASP A 176 -11.45 6.76 -26.68
N ASN A 177 -10.63 6.86 -27.73
CA ASN A 177 -9.29 6.30 -27.69
C ASN A 177 -8.30 7.34 -27.16
N GLU A 178 -7.41 6.91 -26.27
CA GLU A 178 -6.50 7.79 -25.55
C GLU A 178 -5.09 7.91 -26.17
N GLU A 179 -4.88 7.36 -27.36
CA GLU A 179 -3.59 7.41 -28.05
C GLU A 179 -3.74 8.00 -29.46
N GLU A 180 -2.96 9.05 -29.70
CA GLU A 180 -2.96 9.77 -30.97
C GLU A 180 -2.34 8.93 -32.09
N GLY A 181 -2.94 8.98 -33.28
CA GLY A 181 -2.50 8.17 -34.43
C GLY A 181 -2.77 6.66 -34.28
N VAL A 182 -3.45 6.26 -33.19
CA VAL A 182 -3.93 4.89 -32.98
C VAL A 182 -5.44 4.86 -33.21
N PHE A 183 -5.84 3.99 -34.13
CA PHE A 183 -7.21 3.78 -34.54
C PHE A 183 -7.66 2.40 -34.07
N CYS A 184 -8.56 2.37 -33.09
CA CYS A 184 -9.18 1.14 -32.67
C CYS A 184 -10.22 0.70 -33.71
N ILE A 185 -10.12 -0.55 -34.15
CA ILE A 185 -10.98 -1.17 -35.17
C ILE A 185 -11.69 -2.44 -34.66
N GLY A 186 -11.61 -2.70 -33.36
CA GLY A 186 -12.21 -3.86 -32.71
C GLY A 186 -11.93 -3.86 -31.20
N CYS A 187 -12.84 -4.43 -30.44
CA CYS A 187 -12.73 -4.52 -28.99
C CYS A 187 -13.37 -5.81 -28.45
N ALA A 188 -12.89 -6.30 -27.32
CA ALA A 188 -13.43 -7.51 -26.68
C ALA A 188 -14.76 -7.20 -25.99
N GLY A 189 -15.72 -8.11 -26.12
CA GLY A 189 -16.93 -8.14 -25.29
C GLY A 189 -16.59 -8.69 -23.91
N GLY A 190 -17.51 -8.54 -22.96
CA GLY A 190 -17.31 -9.00 -21.59
C GLY A 190 -18.58 -9.49 -20.93
N ILE A 191 -18.47 -10.53 -20.10
CA ILE A 191 -19.57 -11.02 -19.26
C ILE A 191 -18.99 -11.53 -17.94
N ASN A 192 -19.72 -11.34 -16.83
CA ASN A 192 -19.30 -11.86 -15.54
C ASN A 192 -20.14 -13.09 -15.17
N SER A 193 -19.48 -14.12 -14.65
CA SER A 193 -20.14 -15.22 -13.97
C SER A 193 -20.19 -14.94 -12.48
N LEU A 194 -21.40 -14.87 -11.94
CA LEU A 194 -21.71 -14.69 -10.52
C LEU A 194 -22.10 -16.05 -9.95
N ILE A 195 -21.18 -16.66 -9.21
CA ILE A 195 -21.33 -18.02 -8.71
C ILE A 195 -21.54 -17.95 -7.21
N SER A 196 -22.61 -18.56 -6.69
CA SER A 196 -22.95 -18.46 -5.28
C SER A 196 -23.55 -19.72 -4.67
N LYS A 197 -23.29 -19.92 -3.38
CA LYS A 197 -23.90 -20.98 -2.56
C LYS A 197 -24.07 -20.47 -1.13
N SER A 198 -25.31 -20.39 -0.66
CA SER A 198 -25.65 -19.81 0.67
C SER A 198 -25.83 -20.86 1.77
N ASP A 199 -26.10 -22.11 1.40
CA ASP A 199 -26.40 -23.23 2.30
C ASP A 199 -25.13 -24.00 2.71
N LEU A 200 -24.05 -23.28 3.04
CA LEU A 200 -22.85 -23.89 3.58
C LEU A 200 -23.01 -24.13 5.08
N ASN A 201 -22.70 -25.35 5.53
CA ASN A 201 -22.88 -25.74 6.93
C ASN A 201 -21.63 -25.41 7.76
N PHE A 202 -21.69 -24.30 8.49
CA PHE A 202 -20.66 -23.93 9.44
C PHE A 202 -21.01 -24.42 10.85
N THR A 203 -20.07 -25.10 11.50
CA THR A 203 -20.20 -25.63 12.85
C THR A 203 -19.30 -24.88 13.83
N PRO A 204 -19.75 -24.62 15.07
CA PRO A 204 -18.94 -23.93 16.05
C PRO A 204 -17.85 -24.84 16.63
N LYS A 205 -16.64 -24.32 16.77
CA LYS A 205 -15.50 -24.92 17.46
C LYS A 205 -15.03 -24.00 18.59
N GLN A 206 -14.60 -24.59 19.70
CA GLN A 206 -14.24 -23.88 20.94
C GLN A 206 -12.77 -24.06 21.37
N ALA A 207 -12.05 -24.95 20.70
CA ALA A 207 -10.62 -25.19 20.89
C ALA A 207 -9.99 -25.54 19.54
N GLY A 208 -8.65 -25.52 19.46
CA GLY A 208 -7.87 -25.79 18.25
C GLY A 208 -6.98 -24.61 17.88
N TYR A 209 -6.49 -24.59 16.65
CA TYR A 209 -5.61 -23.57 16.11
C TYR A 209 -6.26 -22.88 14.91
N LEU A 210 -5.93 -21.60 14.73
CA LEU A 210 -6.29 -20.81 13.56
C LEU A 210 -5.04 -20.55 12.73
N THR A 211 -5.05 -21.02 11.49
CA THR A 211 -3.95 -20.85 10.54
C THR A 211 -4.41 -19.90 9.44
N LYS A 212 -3.86 -18.68 9.44
CA LYS A 212 -4.11 -17.68 8.40
C LYS A 212 -3.04 -17.76 7.33
N ILE A 213 -3.42 -18.07 6.10
CA ILE A 213 -2.55 -18.08 4.92
C ILE A 213 -2.86 -16.84 4.08
N THR A 214 -1.82 -16.12 3.68
CA THR A 214 -1.95 -14.85 2.96
C THR A 214 -1.08 -14.83 1.70
N VAL A 215 -1.68 -14.44 0.58
CA VAL A 215 -0.99 -14.04 -0.65
C VAL A 215 -1.04 -12.52 -0.74
N SER A 216 0.11 -11.87 -0.93
CA SER A 216 0.19 -10.41 -1.08
C SER A 216 1.35 -9.98 -1.96
N GLY A 217 1.40 -8.68 -2.29
CA GLY A 217 2.53 -8.07 -2.99
C GLY A 217 2.60 -8.34 -4.49
N LEU A 218 1.52 -8.86 -5.09
CA LEU A 218 1.34 -8.88 -6.54
C LEU A 218 1.05 -7.46 -7.07
N ASP A 219 1.43 -7.20 -8.33
CA ASP A 219 1.30 -5.88 -8.95
C ASP A 219 -0.16 -5.56 -9.26
N GLY A 220 -0.93 -6.57 -9.67
CA GLY A 220 -2.30 -6.41 -10.15
C GLY A 220 -2.36 -5.66 -11.48
N GLY A 221 -3.57 -5.35 -11.94
CA GLY A 221 -3.75 -4.63 -13.21
C GLY A 221 -5.15 -4.74 -13.79
N HIS A 222 -5.38 -4.08 -14.93
CA HIS A 222 -6.65 -4.16 -15.66
C HIS A 222 -6.84 -5.53 -16.30
N SER A 223 -7.94 -6.20 -15.96
CA SER A 223 -8.22 -7.60 -16.33
C SER A 223 -8.43 -7.84 -17.83
N GLY A 224 -8.56 -6.78 -18.63
CA GLY A 224 -8.59 -6.84 -20.09
C GLY A 224 -7.26 -6.43 -20.71
N GLY A 225 -6.95 -5.14 -20.59
CA GLY A 225 -5.77 -4.51 -21.20
C GLY A 225 -4.45 -5.12 -20.77
N GLU A 226 -4.33 -5.61 -19.53
CA GLU A 226 -3.06 -6.11 -18.98
C GLU A 226 -3.02 -7.62 -18.78
N ILE A 227 -4.08 -8.35 -19.16
CA ILE A 227 -4.16 -9.81 -18.94
C ILE A 227 -3.08 -10.60 -19.71
N HIS A 228 -2.57 -10.02 -20.80
CA HIS A 228 -1.48 -10.58 -21.60
C HIS A 228 -0.11 -10.44 -20.92
N LYS A 229 0.02 -9.58 -19.90
CA LYS A 229 1.28 -9.33 -19.21
C LYS A 229 1.74 -10.56 -18.43
N GLY A 230 0.84 -11.46 -18.02
CA GLY A 230 1.18 -12.66 -17.26
C GLY A 230 1.36 -12.41 -15.76
N LEU A 231 0.67 -11.38 -15.25
CA LEU A 231 0.65 -11.00 -13.85
C LEU A 231 0.01 -12.10 -12.99
N GLY A 232 0.51 -12.28 -11.77
CA GLY A 232 -0.04 -13.22 -10.82
C GLY A 232 -1.47 -12.87 -10.38
N ASN A 233 -2.26 -13.89 -10.05
CA ASN A 233 -3.61 -13.73 -9.50
C ASN A 233 -3.67 -14.34 -8.10
N ALA A 234 -3.93 -13.50 -7.11
CA ALA A 234 -3.90 -13.90 -5.70
C ALA A 234 -4.88 -15.04 -5.39
N ASN A 235 -6.06 -15.02 -6.00
CA ASN A 235 -7.09 -16.04 -5.79
C ASN A 235 -6.68 -17.40 -6.36
N SER A 236 -6.09 -17.41 -7.56
CA SER A 236 -5.56 -18.65 -8.14
C SER A 236 -4.42 -19.23 -7.30
N ILE A 237 -3.51 -18.38 -6.81
CA ILE A 237 -2.36 -18.83 -6.02
C ILE A 237 -2.80 -19.38 -4.66
N ILE A 238 -3.66 -18.68 -3.93
CA ILE A 238 -4.09 -19.15 -2.61
C ILE A 238 -4.87 -20.47 -2.70
N ILE A 239 -5.73 -20.62 -3.70
CA ILE A 239 -6.48 -21.87 -3.91
C ILE A 239 -5.53 -23.03 -4.22
N LYS A 240 -4.50 -22.82 -5.05
CA LYS A 240 -3.49 -23.85 -5.32
C LYS A 240 -2.71 -24.22 -4.05
N ALA A 241 -2.35 -23.23 -3.24
CA ALA A 241 -1.69 -23.49 -1.96
C ALA A 241 -2.59 -24.32 -1.01
N LEU A 242 -3.87 -23.95 -0.89
CA LEU A 242 -4.87 -24.69 -0.11
C LEU A 242 -5.10 -26.11 -0.64
N HIS A 243 -5.07 -26.29 -1.96
CA HIS A 243 -5.20 -27.61 -2.58
C HIS A 243 -4.01 -28.51 -2.20
N CYS A 244 -2.78 -28.01 -2.33
CA CYS A 244 -1.58 -28.75 -1.89
C CYS A 244 -1.61 -29.05 -0.39
N LEU A 245 -2.11 -28.13 0.43
CA LEU A 245 -2.33 -28.38 1.86
C LEU A 245 -3.32 -29.54 2.09
N SER A 246 -4.43 -29.57 1.34
CA SER A 246 -5.45 -30.62 1.46
C SER A 246 -5.00 -32.01 1.01
N GLU A 247 -3.89 -32.10 0.26
CA GLU A 247 -3.26 -33.35 -0.15
C GLU A 247 -2.26 -33.87 0.88
N ASN A 248 -1.56 -32.96 1.57
CA ASN A 248 -0.54 -33.30 2.57
C ASN A 248 -1.10 -33.40 4.00
N PHE A 249 -2.19 -32.69 4.29
CA PHE A 249 -2.82 -32.63 5.60
C PHE A 249 -4.31 -32.97 5.49
N LEU A 250 -4.75 -33.93 6.31
CA LEU A 250 -6.09 -34.51 6.22
C LEU A 250 -7.14 -33.85 7.12
N HIS A 251 -6.75 -33.00 8.07
CA HIS A 251 -7.61 -32.54 9.17
C HIS A 251 -7.57 -31.02 9.37
N PHE A 252 -8.19 -30.29 8.44
CA PHE A 252 -8.48 -28.86 8.63
C PHE A 252 -9.82 -28.46 8.01
N SER A 253 -10.38 -27.39 8.56
CA SER A 253 -11.67 -26.81 8.16
C SER A 253 -11.51 -25.35 7.78
N LEU A 254 -12.23 -24.88 6.76
CA LEU A 254 -12.18 -23.49 6.34
C LEU A 254 -13.03 -22.61 7.28
N VAL A 255 -12.43 -21.58 7.88
CA VAL A 255 -13.14 -20.52 8.61
C VAL A 255 -13.61 -19.45 7.63
N SER A 256 -12.70 -18.96 6.80
CA SER A 256 -13.02 -17.99 5.76
C SER A 256 -11.99 -17.97 4.64
N LEU A 257 -12.41 -17.50 3.46
CA LEU A 257 -11.55 -17.23 2.32
C LEU A 257 -12.01 -15.93 1.67
N GLN A 258 -11.10 -14.99 1.43
CA GLN A 258 -11.44 -13.73 0.77
C GLN A 258 -10.28 -13.22 -0.08
N GLY A 259 -10.58 -12.81 -1.31
CA GLY A 259 -9.62 -12.09 -2.14
C GLY A 259 -10.24 -11.46 -3.38
N GLY A 260 -9.63 -10.37 -3.84
CA GLY A 260 -10.16 -9.53 -4.91
C GLY A 260 -11.34 -8.65 -4.47
N ASN A 261 -11.63 -7.61 -5.25
CA ASN A 261 -12.68 -6.62 -4.95
C ASN A 261 -13.48 -6.22 -6.20
N LYS A 262 -12.80 -5.83 -7.28
CA LYS A 262 -13.43 -5.37 -8.53
C LYS A 262 -13.33 -6.43 -9.64
N SER A 263 -14.40 -6.61 -10.43
CA SER A 263 -14.44 -7.59 -11.53
C SER A 263 -13.43 -7.31 -12.65
N ASN A 264 -13.12 -6.03 -12.88
CA ASN A 264 -12.21 -5.54 -13.91
C ASN A 264 -10.73 -5.49 -13.46
N ALA A 265 -10.40 -5.93 -12.25
CA ALA A 265 -9.05 -5.91 -11.71
C ALA A 265 -8.49 -7.32 -11.48
N ILE A 266 -7.21 -7.53 -11.78
CA ILE A 266 -6.46 -8.73 -11.41
C ILE A 266 -6.17 -8.63 -9.89
N PRO A 267 -6.63 -9.58 -9.06
CA PRO A 267 -6.47 -9.52 -7.61
C PRO A 267 -5.02 -9.61 -7.15
N ARG A 268 -4.65 -8.64 -6.30
CA ARG A 268 -3.31 -8.50 -5.73
C ARG A 268 -3.11 -9.25 -4.43
N GLU A 269 -4.21 -9.44 -3.69
CA GLU A 269 -4.19 -10.00 -2.35
C GLU A 269 -5.37 -10.97 -2.16
N SER A 270 -5.10 -12.01 -1.38
CA SER A 270 -6.08 -13.01 -0.97
C SER A 270 -5.65 -13.63 0.36
N GLN A 271 -6.61 -13.98 1.21
CA GLN A 271 -6.36 -14.58 2.51
C GLN A 271 -7.34 -15.72 2.80
N ALA A 272 -6.85 -16.76 3.45
CA ALA A 272 -7.64 -17.88 3.92
C ALA A 272 -7.35 -18.10 5.41
N ILE A 273 -8.38 -18.35 6.20
CA ILE A 273 -8.27 -18.73 7.60
C ILE A 273 -8.78 -20.15 7.73
N LEU A 274 -7.93 -21.02 8.25
CA LEU A 274 -8.20 -22.43 8.49
C LEU A 274 -8.29 -22.67 10.00
N TRP A 275 -9.04 -23.69 10.39
CA TRP A 275 -9.07 -24.23 11.73
C TRP A 275 -8.63 -25.69 11.71
N SER A 276 -7.87 -26.11 12.72
CA SER A 276 -7.44 -27.49 12.95
C SER A 276 -7.44 -27.80 14.44
N GLU A 277 -7.53 -29.09 14.80
CA GLU A 277 -7.42 -29.50 16.21
C GLU A 277 -6.00 -29.31 16.75
N ASP A 278 -5.02 -29.69 15.93
CA ASP A 278 -3.59 -29.57 16.22
C ASP A 278 -2.91 -28.57 15.28
N LEU A 279 -1.68 -28.17 15.62
CA LEU A 279 -0.86 -27.29 14.80
C LEU A 279 -0.52 -27.97 13.46
N LEU A 280 -0.63 -27.26 12.33
CA LEU A 280 -0.57 -27.90 11.02
C LEU A 280 0.85 -28.15 10.49
N GLU A 281 1.94 -27.79 11.19
CA GLU A 281 3.34 -28.01 10.75
C GLU A 281 3.60 -27.69 9.25
N ILE A 282 3.05 -26.58 8.74
CA ILE A 282 3.02 -26.27 7.30
C ILE A 282 4.20 -25.41 6.81
N GLU A 283 5.16 -25.08 7.67
CA GLU A 283 6.22 -24.12 7.37
C GLU A 283 7.02 -24.48 6.11
N ASP A 284 7.48 -25.74 6.04
CA ASP A 284 8.31 -26.23 4.95
C ASP A 284 7.52 -26.24 3.63
N LEU A 285 6.23 -26.62 3.68
CA LEU A 285 5.33 -26.61 2.52
C LEU A 285 5.07 -25.18 2.03
N ILE A 286 4.78 -24.24 2.91
CA ILE A 286 4.52 -22.84 2.54
C ILE A 286 5.80 -22.21 1.97
N PHE A 287 6.97 -22.50 2.55
CA PHE A 287 8.25 -22.05 2.02
C PHE A 287 8.50 -22.58 0.60
N GLU A 288 8.30 -23.88 0.38
CA GLU A 288 8.45 -24.52 -0.94
C GLU A 288 7.47 -23.94 -1.96
N LEU A 289 6.20 -23.79 -1.60
CA LEU A 289 5.17 -23.20 -2.46
C LEU A 289 5.50 -21.74 -2.79
N ASN A 290 5.96 -20.95 -1.82
CA ASN A 290 6.36 -19.57 -2.04
C ASN A 290 7.52 -19.47 -3.06
N GLN A 291 8.54 -20.33 -2.95
CA GLN A 291 9.62 -20.38 -3.95
C GLN A 291 9.12 -20.87 -5.32
N THR A 292 8.25 -21.88 -5.33
CA THR A 292 7.68 -22.44 -6.55
C THR A 292 6.89 -21.38 -7.29
N PHE A 293 5.97 -20.69 -6.62
CA PHE A 293 5.18 -19.63 -7.23
C PHE A 293 6.07 -18.48 -7.72
N LYS A 294 7.06 -18.03 -6.92
CA LYS A 294 8.05 -17.02 -7.36
C LYS A 294 8.75 -17.40 -8.66
N CYS A 295 9.13 -18.67 -8.82
CA CYS A 295 9.79 -19.16 -10.03
C CYS A 295 8.82 -19.31 -11.23
N THR A 296 7.53 -19.53 -10.98
CA THR A 296 6.51 -19.64 -12.04
C THR A 296 5.94 -18.31 -12.51
N LEU A 297 6.01 -17.27 -11.66
CA LEU A 297 5.61 -15.91 -12.04
C LEU A 297 6.54 -15.37 -13.14
N LYS A 298 6.02 -14.44 -13.94
CA LYS A 298 6.77 -13.88 -15.05
C LYS A 298 7.96 -13.07 -14.52
N LYS A 299 9.16 -13.35 -15.04
CA LYS A 299 10.37 -12.62 -14.66
C LYS A 299 10.19 -11.11 -14.85
N GLY A 300 10.56 -10.34 -13.82
CA GLY A 300 10.50 -8.88 -13.83
C GLY A 300 9.13 -8.29 -13.48
N GLN A 301 8.15 -9.12 -13.10
CA GLN A 301 6.84 -8.69 -12.60
C GLN A 301 6.60 -9.33 -11.23
N ASP A 302 5.66 -8.78 -10.47
CA ASP A 302 5.22 -9.29 -9.16
C ASP A 302 6.38 -9.48 -8.17
N LEU A 303 7.38 -8.59 -8.22
CA LEU A 303 8.61 -8.70 -7.43
C LEU A 303 8.34 -8.65 -5.91
N GLY A 304 7.24 -8.01 -5.52
CA GLY A 304 6.77 -7.94 -4.14
C GLY A 304 6.06 -9.20 -3.65
N PHE A 305 5.85 -10.22 -4.49
CA PHE A 305 5.05 -11.40 -4.16
C PHE A 305 5.54 -12.12 -2.90
N ARG A 306 4.58 -12.40 -2.00
CA ARG A 306 4.77 -13.22 -0.80
C ARG A 306 3.58 -14.14 -0.60
N LEU A 307 3.87 -15.42 -0.36
CA LEU A 307 2.98 -16.38 0.27
C LEU A 307 3.54 -16.70 1.66
N TYR A 308 2.75 -16.44 2.69
CA TYR A 308 3.14 -16.67 4.09
C TYR A 308 1.92 -17.07 4.92
N TYR A 309 2.19 -17.53 6.13
CA TYR A 309 1.15 -17.94 7.06
C TYR A 309 1.44 -17.41 8.48
N SER A 310 0.41 -17.38 9.32
CA SER A 310 0.51 -17.12 10.75
C SER A 310 -0.44 -18.06 11.48
N GLU A 311 -0.02 -18.62 12.60
CA GLU A 311 -0.82 -19.53 13.43
C GLU A 311 -1.01 -18.98 14.83
N GLU A 312 -2.22 -19.11 15.36
CA GLU A 312 -2.54 -18.75 16.73
C GLU A 312 -3.52 -19.75 17.35
N PRO A 313 -3.41 -20.07 18.65
CA PRO A 313 -4.40 -20.91 19.31
C PRO A 313 -5.74 -20.19 19.35
N LEU A 314 -6.83 -20.94 19.15
CA LEU A 314 -8.17 -20.42 19.28
C LEU A 314 -8.39 -19.99 20.74
N GLY A 315 -8.61 -18.69 20.94
CA GLY A 315 -8.85 -18.10 22.27
C GLY A 315 -10.19 -18.54 22.89
N LYS A 316 -10.65 -17.82 23.92
CA LYS A 316 -11.90 -18.13 24.65
C LYS A 316 -13.20 -17.98 23.82
N THR A 317 -13.09 -17.62 22.55
CA THR A 317 -14.22 -17.33 21.65
C THR A 317 -14.48 -18.49 20.71
N SER A 318 -15.75 -18.83 20.48
CA SER A 318 -16.09 -19.85 19.48
C SER A 318 -15.92 -19.29 18.06
N VAL A 319 -15.27 -20.05 17.19
CA VAL A 319 -15.23 -19.78 15.74
C VAL A 319 -16.16 -20.74 15.02
N LYS A 320 -16.77 -20.29 13.93
CA LYS A 320 -17.57 -21.16 13.06
C LYS A 320 -16.70 -21.62 11.89
N VAL A 321 -16.69 -22.92 11.63
CA VAL A 321 -15.84 -23.57 10.61
C VAL A 321 -16.71 -24.38 9.66
N LEU A 322 -16.38 -24.37 8.39
CA LEU A 322 -17.00 -25.22 7.40
C LEU A 322 -16.58 -26.67 7.65
N ASP A 323 -17.52 -27.62 7.55
CA ASP A 323 -17.22 -29.06 7.64
C ASP A 323 -16.01 -29.47 6.78
N GLU A 324 -15.15 -30.36 7.28
CA GLU A 324 -13.89 -30.75 6.62
C GLU A 324 -14.13 -31.31 5.21
N LYS A 325 -15.17 -32.12 5.04
CA LYS A 325 -15.51 -32.69 3.74
C LYS A 325 -15.94 -31.59 2.78
N CYS A 326 -16.80 -30.68 3.24
CA CYS A 326 -17.19 -29.51 2.44
C CYS A 326 -15.99 -28.59 2.12
N THR A 327 -15.08 -28.41 3.07
CA THR A 327 -13.84 -27.63 2.88
C THR A 327 -13.01 -28.21 1.73
N LYS A 328 -12.77 -29.53 1.75
CA LYS A 328 -12.04 -30.21 0.68
C LYS A 328 -12.76 -30.11 -0.66
N GLU A 329 -14.07 -30.41 -0.70
CA GLU A 329 -14.87 -30.30 -1.92
C GLU A 329 -14.84 -28.90 -2.54
N LEU A 330 -14.85 -27.84 -1.72
CA LEU A 330 -14.74 -26.46 -2.19
C LEU A 330 -13.35 -26.13 -2.74
N ILE A 331 -12.29 -26.50 -2.01
CA ILE A 331 -10.91 -26.25 -2.45
C ILE A 331 -10.63 -26.98 -3.77
N ASP A 332 -11.02 -28.25 -3.86
CA ASP A 332 -10.90 -29.06 -5.07
C ASP A 332 -11.65 -28.41 -6.24
N LEU A 333 -12.90 -28.00 -6.03
CA LEU A 333 -13.70 -27.31 -7.05
C LEU A 333 -13.05 -26.01 -7.52
N PHE A 334 -12.59 -25.17 -6.59
CA PHE A 334 -12.01 -23.88 -6.92
C PHE A 334 -10.66 -24.01 -7.63
N SER A 335 -9.93 -25.12 -7.40
CA SER A 335 -8.65 -25.39 -8.05
C SER A 335 -8.76 -25.53 -9.58
N PHE A 336 -9.95 -25.89 -10.08
CA PHE A 336 -10.24 -26.01 -11.51
C PHE A 336 -10.58 -24.67 -12.18
N ILE A 337 -10.73 -23.57 -11.43
CA ILE A 337 -11.02 -22.26 -12.01
C ILE A 337 -9.78 -21.76 -12.77
N PRO A 338 -9.85 -21.55 -14.10
CA PRO A 338 -8.71 -21.07 -14.86
C PRO A 338 -8.45 -19.59 -14.57
N HIS A 339 -7.30 -19.07 -15.02
CA HIS A 339 -7.02 -17.64 -15.01
C HIS A 339 -6.11 -17.27 -16.18
N GLY A 340 -6.24 -16.03 -16.66
CA GLY A 340 -5.37 -15.43 -17.66
C GLY A 340 -5.89 -15.64 -19.09
N VAL A 341 -4.96 -15.62 -20.04
CA VAL A 341 -5.21 -15.85 -21.47
C VAL A 341 -5.64 -17.30 -21.70
N GLN A 342 -6.79 -17.47 -22.36
CA GLN A 342 -7.38 -18.77 -22.67
C GLN A 342 -7.12 -19.14 -24.13
N LYS A 343 -7.19 -18.13 -25.00
CA LYS A 343 -6.92 -18.28 -26.42
C LYS A 343 -6.38 -16.99 -26.99
N MET A 344 -5.27 -17.07 -27.71
CA MET A 344 -4.76 -15.96 -28.52
C MET A 344 -5.57 -15.86 -29.82
N TYR A 345 -5.88 -14.64 -30.25
CA TYR A 345 -6.46 -14.36 -31.57
C TYR A 345 -5.38 -14.46 -32.66
N ASN A 346 -4.21 -13.91 -32.38
CA ASN A 346 -2.97 -14.04 -33.14
C ASN A 346 -1.76 -13.89 -32.20
N GLU A 347 -0.52 -13.86 -32.71
CA GLU A 347 0.71 -13.80 -31.89
C GLU A 347 0.74 -12.65 -30.87
N ASN A 348 0.06 -11.53 -31.16
CA ASN A 348 0.15 -10.30 -30.36
C ASN A 348 -1.18 -9.85 -29.75
N LEU A 349 -2.28 -10.55 -30.02
CA LEU A 349 -3.63 -10.15 -29.59
C LEU A 349 -4.32 -11.28 -28.86
N VAL A 350 -4.78 -11.00 -27.64
CA VAL A 350 -5.60 -11.92 -26.86
C VAL A 350 -6.98 -12.04 -27.50
N GLY A 351 -7.43 -13.27 -27.72
CA GLY A 351 -8.75 -13.55 -28.28
C GLY A 351 -9.80 -13.85 -27.22
N THR A 352 -9.44 -14.61 -26.19
CA THR A 352 -10.32 -14.92 -25.05
C THR A 352 -9.48 -14.98 -23.78
N SER A 353 -9.98 -14.37 -22.71
CA SER A 353 -9.38 -14.42 -21.37
C SER A 353 -10.42 -14.63 -20.28
N LEU A 354 -9.95 -15.08 -19.12
CA LEU A 354 -10.75 -15.18 -17.90
C LEU A 354 -9.96 -14.62 -16.72
N ASN A 355 -10.58 -13.71 -15.98
CA ASN A 355 -10.05 -13.20 -14.72
C ASN A 355 -10.81 -13.82 -13.54
N PHE A 356 -10.09 -14.47 -12.63
CA PHE A 356 -10.66 -14.92 -11.37
C PHE A 356 -10.67 -13.72 -10.41
N ALA A 357 -11.73 -12.92 -10.50
CA ALA A 357 -11.73 -11.55 -10.03
C ALA A 357 -12.03 -11.41 -8.54
N SER A 358 -12.89 -12.25 -7.98
CA SER A 358 -13.10 -12.27 -6.53
C SER A 358 -13.58 -13.63 -6.03
N ILE A 359 -13.23 -13.91 -4.78
CA ILE A 359 -13.74 -15.04 -4.00
C ILE A 359 -14.03 -14.57 -2.58
N CYS A 360 -15.16 -14.98 -2.02
CA CYS A 360 -15.54 -14.79 -0.63
C CYS A 360 -16.24 -16.05 -0.14
N VAL A 361 -15.77 -16.63 0.97
CA VAL A 361 -16.41 -17.74 1.68
C VAL A 361 -16.43 -17.38 3.16
N LYS A 362 -17.63 -17.17 3.72
CA LYS A 362 -17.87 -16.82 5.14
C LYS A 362 -19.23 -17.34 5.59
N ASP A 363 -19.41 -17.56 6.89
CA ASP A 363 -20.66 -18.08 7.48
C ASP A 363 -21.92 -17.29 7.07
N GLU A 364 -21.91 -15.97 7.25
CA GLU A 364 -23.09 -15.13 6.97
C GLU A 364 -23.41 -14.96 5.47
N GLU A 365 -22.41 -15.19 4.60
CA GLU A 365 -22.50 -14.89 3.17
C GLU A 365 -22.51 -16.13 2.26
N GLY A 366 -22.18 -17.29 2.81
CA GLY A 366 -21.87 -18.50 2.05
C GLY A 366 -20.62 -18.32 1.19
N ALA A 367 -20.58 -18.98 0.03
CA ALA A 367 -19.56 -18.80 -0.99
C ALA A 367 -20.08 -17.91 -2.13
N LYS A 368 -19.28 -16.91 -2.52
CA LYS A 368 -19.52 -16.00 -3.65
C LYS A 368 -18.24 -15.85 -4.47
N ILE A 369 -18.33 -16.08 -5.77
CA ILE A 369 -17.21 -16.02 -6.70
C ILE A 369 -17.63 -15.18 -7.92
N VAL A 370 -16.71 -14.34 -8.40
CA VAL A 370 -16.90 -13.57 -9.62
C VAL A 370 -15.78 -13.92 -10.59
N LEU A 371 -16.16 -14.43 -11.76
CA LEU A 371 -15.25 -14.63 -12.89
C LEU A 371 -15.58 -13.60 -13.96
N SER A 372 -14.59 -12.86 -14.45
CA SER A 372 -14.77 -11.88 -15.53
C SER A 372 -14.21 -12.43 -16.83
N HIS A 373 -15.10 -12.65 -17.80
CA HIS A 373 -14.77 -13.23 -19.09
C HIS A 373 -14.68 -12.13 -20.13
N ARG A 374 -13.68 -12.22 -21.02
CA ARG A 374 -13.56 -11.30 -22.16
C ARG A 374 -13.23 -12.07 -23.42
N SER A 375 -13.87 -11.72 -24.53
CA SER A 375 -13.58 -12.35 -25.81
C SER A 375 -13.83 -11.42 -26.99
N LEU A 376 -13.00 -11.56 -28.03
CA LEU A 376 -13.24 -10.96 -29.33
C LEU A 376 -14.32 -11.69 -30.12
N TRP A 377 -14.64 -12.94 -29.79
CA TRP A 377 -15.67 -13.72 -30.50
C TRP A 377 -16.98 -13.72 -29.72
N LYS A 378 -18.06 -13.24 -30.34
CA LYS A 378 -19.38 -13.22 -29.70
C LYS A 378 -19.80 -14.62 -29.24
N GLU A 379 -19.53 -15.63 -30.06
CA GLU A 379 -19.89 -17.03 -29.81
C GLU A 379 -19.19 -17.61 -28.58
N ALA A 380 -17.99 -17.12 -28.23
CA ALA A 380 -17.24 -17.60 -27.06
C ALA A 380 -17.80 -17.06 -25.72
N LEU A 381 -18.60 -15.99 -25.75
CA LEU A 381 -19.26 -15.43 -24.56
C LEU A 381 -20.65 -16.02 -24.31
N LYS A 382 -21.14 -16.88 -25.21
CA LYS A 382 -22.45 -17.51 -25.05
C LYS A 382 -22.45 -18.52 -23.90
N PRO A 383 -23.55 -18.62 -23.13
CA PRO A 383 -23.63 -19.53 -21.98
C PRO A 383 -23.31 -20.99 -22.32
N GLU A 384 -23.66 -21.44 -23.53
CA GLU A 384 -23.45 -22.82 -23.97
C GLU A 384 -21.98 -23.17 -24.22
N VAL A 385 -21.13 -22.16 -24.46
CA VAL A 385 -19.70 -22.29 -24.75
C VAL A 385 -18.85 -21.88 -23.55
N LEU A 386 -19.35 -20.96 -22.72
CA LEU A 386 -18.63 -20.38 -21.59
C LEU A 386 -18.43 -21.40 -20.46
N TYR A 387 -17.31 -22.13 -20.50
CA TYR A 387 -16.88 -23.06 -19.43
C TYR A 387 -17.97 -24.01 -18.93
N LYS A 388 -18.73 -24.58 -19.86
CA LYS A 388 -19.85 -25.48 -19.56
C LYS A 388 -19.46 -26.59 -18.57
N GLU A 389 -18.27 -27.17 -18.72
CA GLU A 389 -17.74 -28.21 -17.83
C GLU A 389 -17.54 -27.69 -16.38
N LEU A 390 -17.05 -26.46 -16.24
CA LEU A 390 -16.91 -25.79 -14.95
C LEU A 390 -18.31 -25.52 -14.35
N GLN A 391 -19.23 -24.95 -15.15
CA GLN A 391 -20.61 -24.70 -14.72
C GLN A 391 -21.28 -25.98 -14.20
N GLU A 392 -21.17 -27.09 -14.93
CA GLU A 392 -21.70 -28.39 -14.53
C GLU A 392 -21.08 -28.90 -13.22
N SER A 393 -19.78 -28.67 -13.01
CA SER A 393 -19.09 -29.04 -11.77
C SER A 393 -19.62 -28.25 -10.56
N PHE A 394 -19.85 -26.95 -10.74
CA PHE A 394 -20.46 -26.09 -9.71
C PHE A 394 -21.91 -26.50 -9.42
N PHE A 395 -22.73 -26.77 -10.45
CA PHE A 395 -24.12 -27.20 -10.27
C PHE A 395 -24.24 -28.52 -9.51
N ARG A 396 -23.35 -29.49 -9.78
CA ARG A 396 -23.33 -30.78 -9.08
C ARG A 396 -23.09 -30.64 -7.57
N LEU A 397 -22.38 -29.58 -7.16
CA LEU A 397 -22.12 -29.24 -5.76
C LEU A 397 -23.14 -28.23 -5.20
N GLY A 398 -24.24 -27.97 -5.91
CA GLY A 398 -25.34 -27.13 -5.44
C GLY A 398 -25.09 -25.63 -5.53
N PHE A 399 -24.07 -25.18 -6.27
CA PHE A 399 -23.89 -23.76 -6.54
C PHE A 399 -24.89 -23.25 -7.57
N LYS A 400 -25.30 -22.00 -7.42
CA LYS A 400 -25.99 -21.22 -8.44
C LYS A 400 -24.95 -20.54 -9.31
N TRP A 401 -25.21 -20.48 -10.61
CA TRP A 401 -24.40 -19.78 -11.59
C TRP A 401 -25.29 -18.83 -12.37
N GLU A 402 -25.03 -17.53 -12.22
CA GLU A 402 -25.77 -16.47 -12.90
C GLU A 402 -24.79 -15.68 -13.78
N LEU A 403 -25.27 -15.23 -14.94
CA LEU A 403 -24.48 -14.39 -15.82
C LEU A 403 -24.97 -12.94 -15.70
N SER A 404 -24.04 -11.99 -15.67
CA SER A 404 -24.40 -10.57 -15.77
C SER A 404 -24.94 -10.23 -17.17
N GLU A 405 -25.56 -9.06 -17.33
CA GLU A 405 -26.10 -8.61 -18.63
C GLU A 405 -25.02 -8.54 -19.72
N GLY A 406 -23.74 -8.39 -19.34
CA GLY A 406 -22.59 -8.43 -20.23
C GLY A 406 -22.64 -7.38 -21.34
N TYR A 407 -21.67 -7.43 -22.25
CA TYR A 407 -21.64 -6.60 -23.45
C TYR A 407 -20.92 -7.31 -24.59
N LEU A 408 -21.29 -6.97 -25.82
CA LEU A 408 -20.88 -7.71 -27.01
C LEU A 408 -19.55 -7.22 -27.57
N PRO A 409 -18.75 -8.10 -28.20
CA PRO A 409 -17.53 -7.70 -28.86
C PRO A 409 -17.81 -6.90 -30.12
N TRP A 410 -16.85 -6.03 -30.43
CA TRP A 410 -16.66 -5.50 -31.76
C TRP A 410 -15.62 -6.33 -32.48
N GLU A 411 -16.09 -7.28 -33.28
CA GLU A 411 -15.22 -8.13 -34.07
C GLU A 411 -14.47 -7.32 -35.13
N PRO A 412 -13.12 -7.44 -35.21
CA PRO A 412 -12.35 -6.72 -36.20
C PRO A 412 -12.72 -7.20 -37.61
N LYS A 413 -13.18 -6.27 -38.45
CA LYS A 413 -13.46 -6.53 -39.86
C LYS A 413 -12.16 -6.50 -40.66
N ASN A 414 -11.98 -7.45 -41.58
CA ASN A 414 -10.81 -7.51 -42.48
C ASN A 414 -10.69 -6.27 -43.39
N THR A 415 -11.80 -5.55 -43.64
CA THR A 415 -11.83 -4.31 -44.42
C THR A 415 -12.84 -3.35 -43.79
N SER A 416 -12.41 -2.12 -43.48
CA SER A 416 -13.25 -1.00 -43.03
C SER A 416 -12.88 0.21 -43.88
N ALA A 417 -13.85 0.69 -44.67
CA ALA A 417 -13.62 1.81 -45.58
C ALA A 417 -13.37 3.09 -44.79
N LEU A 418 -14.09 3.26 -43.67
CA LEU A 418 -13.89 4.36 -42.74
C LEU A 418 -12.48 4.32 -42.14
N ALA A 419 -12.03 3.17 -41.63
CA ALA A 419 -10.71 3.07 -41.03
C ALA A 419 -9.56 3.25 -42.03
N ASP A 420 -9.70 2.75 -43.26
CA ASP A 420 -8.74 3.00 -44.34
C ASP A 420 -8.69 4.49 -44.70
N TYR A 421 -9.85 5.15 -44.77
CA TYR A 421 -9.93 6.58 -45.06
C TYR A 421 -9.30 7.43 -43.95
N CYS A 422 -9.67 7.20 -42.69
CA CYS A 422 -9.11 7.91 -41.54
C CYS A 422 -7.58 7.72 -41.44
N ALA A 423 -7.08 6.50 -41.61
CA ALA A 423 -5.64 6.23 -41.61
C ALA A 423 -4.92 6.96 -42.75
N LYS A 424 -5.52 7.01 -43.93
CA LYS A 424 -4.96 7.75 -45.08
C LYS A 424 -4.93 9.25 -44.82
N VAL A 425 -6.00 9.82 -44.26
CA VAL A 425 -6.07 11.25 -43.92
C VAL A 425 -5.02 11.58 -42.86
N TRP A 426 -4.88 10.73 -41.84
CA TRP A 426 -3.83 10.85 -40.82
C TRP A 426 -2.43 10.91 -41.45
N ASP A 427 -2.10 9.95 -42.30
CA ASP A 427 -0.79 9.88 -42.97
C ASP A 427 -0.53 11.08 -43.90
N GLN A 428 -1.59 11.75 -44.39
CA GLN A 428 -1.49 12.97 -45.22
C GLN A 428 -1.23 14.22 -44.37
N ILE A 429 -1.85 14.31 -43.18
CA ILE A 429 -1.71 15.45 -42.27
C ILE A 429 -0.37 15.35 -41.51
N TYR A 430 -0.02 14.16 -41.03
CA TYR A 430 1.11 13.94 -40.13
C TYR A 430 2.23 13.16 -40.82
N SER A 431 3.17 13.90 -41.43
CA SER A 431 4.28 13.29 -42.19
C SER A 431 5.30 12.51 -41.35
N SER A 432 5.33 12.75 -40.03
CA SER A 432 6.29 12.16 -39.08
C SER A 432 5.80 10.85 -38.45
N THR A 433 4.50 10.56 -38.47
CA THR A 433 3.90 9.43 -37.74
C THR A 433 2.83 8.74 -38.57
N LYS A 434 2.95 7.41 -38.74
CA LYS A 434 1.94 6.62 -39.45
C LYS A 434 0.79 6.21 -38.55
N ALA A 435 -0.40 6.20 -39.12
CA ALA A 435 -1.58 5.63 -38.49
C ALA A 435 -1.35 4.15 -38.14
N LYS A 436 -1.71 3.75 -36.92
CA LYS A 436 -1.72 2.36 -36.46
C LYS A 436 -3.16 1.92 -36.25
N LYS A 437 -3.53 0.76 -36.79
CA LYS A 437 -4.83 0.14 -36.51
C LYS A 437 -4.65 -0.94 -35.47
N LEU A 438 -5.40 -0.89 -34.37
CA LEU A 438 -5.30 -1.82 -33.27
C LEU A 438 -6.66 -2.37 -32.87
N VAL A 439 -6.63 -3.51 -32.20
CA VAL A 439 -7.79 -4.15 -31.56
C VAL A 439 -7.44 -4.23 -30.08
N ILE A 440 -8.33 -3.78 -29.21
CA ILE A 440 -8.07 -3.79 -27.77
C ILE A 440 -8.79 -4.95 -27.09
N HIS A 441 -8.14 -5.56 -26.09
CA HIS A 441 -8.75 -6.62 -25.29
C HIS A 441 -9.50 -6.04 -24.08
N ALA A 442 -10.28 -4.98 -24.31
CA ALA A 442 -11.13 -4.28 -23.37
C ALA A 442 -12.46 -3.92 -24.06
N GLY A 443 -13.45 -3.46 -23.30
CA GLY A 443 -14.70 -2.96 -23.88
C GLY A 443 -14.57 -1.51 -24.32
N LEU A 444 -15.28 -1.14 -25.40
CA LEU A 444 -15.54 0.24 -25.81
C LEU A 444 -17.03 0.38 -26.11
N GLU A 445 -17.60 1.55 -25.84
CA GLU A 445 -19.02 1.82 -26.13
C GLU A 445 -19.37 1.63 -27.60
N CYS A 446 -18.47 1.99 -28.53
CA CYS A 446 -18.71 1.87 -29.96
C CYS A 446 -19.02 0.42 -30.38
N GLY A 447 -18.41 -0.58 -29.73
CA GLY A 447 -18.73 -1.99 -29.98
C GLY A 447 -20.15 -2.36 -29.56
N ILE A 448 -20.61 -1.82 -28.44
CA ILE A 448 -21.97 -2.02 -27.93
C ILE A 448 -22.98 -1.32 -28.82
N ILE A 449 -22.75 -0.04 -29.16
CA ILE A 449 -23.61 0.76 -30.02
C ILE A 449 -23.77 0.06 -31.39
N GLY A 450 -22.67 -0.41 -31.97
CA GLY A 450 -22.69 -1.18 -33.22
C GLY A 450 -23.46 -2.49 -33.11
N ALA A 451 -23.31 -3.21 -31.99
CA ALA A 451 -24.05 -4.44 -31.76
C ALA A 451 -25.55 -4.21 -31.56
N VAL A 452 -25.94 -3.17 -30.81
CA VAL A 452 -27.33 -2.77 -30.59
C VAL A 452 -27.98 -2.34 -31.90
N ALA A 453 -27.31 -1.51 -32.70
CA ALA A 453 -27.76 -1.12 -34.04
C ALA A 453 -27.95 -2.35 -34.95
N SER A 454 -26.99 -3.28 -34.95
CA SER A 454 -27.07 -4.50 -35.76
C SER A 454 -28.22 -5.41 -35.35
N GLN A 455 -28.46 -5.61 -34.05
CA GLN A 455 -29.49 -6.52 -33.57
C GLN A 455 -30.90 -5.95 -33.66
N LYS A 456 -31.07 -4.68 -33.28
CA LYS A 456 -32.40 -4.06 -33.18
C LYS A 456 -32.86 -3.42 -34.49
N GLN A 457 -31.95 -3.02 -35.39
CA GLN A 457 -32.30 -2.42 -36.69
C GLN A 457 -31.88 -3.27 -37.90
N GLY A 458 -31.18 -4.40 -37.71
CA GLY A 458 -30.67 -5.20 -38.83
C GLY A 458 -29.59 -4.49 -39.65
N ARG A 459 -28.93 -3.48 -39.09
CA ARG A 459 -28.01 -2.57 -39.77
C ARG A 459 -26.58 -2.75 -39.27
N SER A 460 -25.65 -3.11 -40.15
CA SER A 460 -24.23 -3.11 -39.80
C SER A 460 -23.70 -1.67 -39.80
N LEU A 461 -22.82 -1.32 -38.87
CA LEU A 461 -22.09 -0.05 -38.88
C LEU A 461 -20.65 -0.28 -39.38
N ASP A 462 -20.08 0.74 -40.02
CA ASP A 462 -18.64 0.87 -40.21
C ASP A 462 -18.11 1.87 -39.18
N MET A 463 -17.27 1.39 -38.25
CA MET A 463 -16.94 2.12 -37.03
C MET A 463 -15.44 2.26 -36.87
N ILE A 464 -15.03 3.32 -36.17
CA ILE A 464 -13.65 3.56 -35.76
C ILE A 464 -13.65 4.29 -34.42
N SER A 465 -12.62 4.07 -33.62
CA SER A 465 -12.37 4.87 -32.43
C SER A 465 -10.95 5.46 -32.48
N PHE A 466 -10.82 6.76 -32.23
CA PHE A 466 -9.55 7.47 -32.11
C PHE A 466 -9.72 8.66 -31.18
N GLY A 467 -8.63 9.26 -30.70
CA GLY A 467 -8.71 10.44 -29.86
C GLY A 467 -7.34 11.02 -29.54
N PRO A 468 -7.27 12.03 -28.65
CA PRO A 468 -6.03 12.68 -28.28
C PRO A 468 -5.18 11.80 -27.39
N ASN A 469 -3.90 12.15 -27.23
CA ASN A 469 -3.05 11.54 -26.22
C ASN A 469 -3.53 11.92 -24.80
N ILE A 470 -4.16 10.97 -24.11
CA ILE A 470 -4.50 11.07 -22.69
C ILE A 470 -3.59 10.08 -21.96
N ARG A 471 -2.99 10.53 -20.85
CA ARG A 471 -2.06 9.71 -20.07
C ARG A 471 -2.61 9.60 -18.66
N GLN A 472 -2.70 8.36 -18.17
CA GLN A 472 -3.16 8.03 -16.82
C GLN A 472 -4.56 8.59 -16.54
N PRO A 473 -5.55 8.18 -17.34
CA PRO A 473 -6.94 8.47 -16.99
C PRO A 473 -7.22 7.86 -15.59
N HIS A 474 -8.17 8.45 -14.87
CA HIS A 474 -8.72 7.88 -13.63
C HIS A 474 -7.79 7.90 -12.41
N THR A 475 -6.62 8.54 -12.47
CA THR A 475 -5.74 8.70 -11.29
C THR A 475 -5.53 10.16 -10.89
N PRO A 476 -5.39 10.44 -9.57
CA PRO A 476 -5.07 11.79 -9.08
C PRO A 476 -3.57 12.12 -8.93
N HIS A 477 -2.67 11.12 -8.97
CA HIS A 477 -1.26 11.30 -8.58
C HIS A 477 -0.25 10.73 -9.58
N ASP A 478 0.55 11.61 -10.15
CA ASP A 478 1.93 11.35 -10.56
C ASP A 478 2.63 12.70 -10.85
N LEU A 479 3.83 12.92 -10.31
CA LEU A 479 4.58 14.14 -10.61
C LEU A 479 5.29 13.96 -11.95
N SER A 480 4.59 14.32 -13.03
CA SER A 480 5.20 14.38 -14.36
C SER A 480 6.04 15.65 -14.49
N VAL A 481 7.33 15.45 -14.74
CA VAL A 481 8.33 16.51 -14.92
C VAL A 481 8.85 16.42 -16.34
N THR A 482 8.62 17.49 -17.11
CA THR A 482 9.19 17.64 -18.46
C THR A 482 10.29 18.71 -18.39
N VAL A 483 11.49 18.34 -18.82
CA VAL A 483 12.65 19.21 -18.92
C VAL A 483 12.95 19.48 -20.39
N SER A 484 13.02 20.75 -20.77
CA SER A 484 13.31 21.15 -22.15
C SER A 484 14.72 20.75 -22.59
N LYS A 485 14.87 20.45 -23.89
CA LYS A 485 16.15 20.14 -24.54
C LYS A 485 17.22 21.22 -24.32
N ASP A 486 16.84 22.48 -24.21
CA ASP A 486 17.77 23.60 -24.02
C ASP A 486 18.35 23.59 -22.60
N SER A 487 17.51 23.32 -21.59
CA SER A 487 17.97 23.12 -20.21
C SER A 487 18.85 21.89 -20.06
N ILE A 488 18.54 20.79 -20.76
CA ILE A 488 19.38 19.57 -20.79
C ILE A 488 20.75 19.89 -21.38
N LYS A 489 20.79 20.69 -22.46
CA LYS A 489 22.03 21.10 -23.12
C LYS A 489 22.92 21.95 -22.22
N GLU A 490 22.36 22.89 -21.46
CA GLU A 490 23.11 23.69 -20.48
C GLU A 490 23.73 22.82 -19.38
N VAL A 491 22.96 21.86 -18.83
CA VAL A 491 23.47 20.93 -17.81
C VAL A 491 24.51 19.97 -18.39
N TYR A 492 24.36 19.56 -19.66
CA TYR A 492 25.35 18.76 -20.38
C TYR A 492 26.67 19.51 -20.56
N GLU A 493 26.62 20.78 -20.97
CA GLU A 493 27.80 21.62 -21.15
C GLU A 493 28.54 21.84 -19.82
N LYS A 494 27.79 22.06 -18.72
CA LYS A 494 28.35 22.19 -17.38
C LYS A 494 28.99 20.88 -16.88
N THR A 495 28.30 19.75 -17.08
CA THR A 495 28.82 18.42 -16.71
C THR A 495 30.07 18.08 -17.50
N LEU A 496 30.11 18.44 -18.79
CA LEU A 496 31.29 18.27 -19.64
C LEU A 496 32.49 19.11 -19.18
N GLN A 497 32.28 20.35 -18.73
CA GLN A 497 33.35 21.19 -18.15
C GLN A 497 33.89 20.59 -16.83
N GLU A 498 33.01 20.15 -15.94
CA GLU A 498 33.41 19.50 -14.67
C GLU A 498 34.18 18.20 -14.91
N TYR A 499 33.73 17.39 -15.87
CA TYR A 499 34.36 16.13 -16.23
C TYR A 499 35.73 16.35 -16.90
N ALA A 500 35.86 17.38 -17.76
CA ALA A 500 37.13 17.76 -18.39
C ALA A 500 38.23 18.16 -17.40
N LEU A 501 37.86 18.69 -16.23
CA LEU A 501 38.79 19.03 -15.15
C LEU A 501 39.29 17.81 -14.38
N LYS A 502 38.49 16.74 -14.28
CA LYS A 502 38.76 15.56 -13.46
C LYS A 502 39.40 14.40 -14.23
N VAL A 503 39.15 14.29 -15.53
CA VAL A 503 39.61 13.17 -16.34
C VAL A 503 41.13 13.20 -16.57
N LYS A 504 41.78 12.06 -16.29
CA LYS A 504 43.15 11.77 -16.69
C LYS A 504 43.11 10.93 -17.97
N ILE A 505 43.62 11.47 -19.07
CA ILE A 505 43.81 10.74 -20.33
C ILE A 505 45.29 10.73 -20.66
N ASP A 506 45.82 9.54 -20.95
CA ASP A 506 47.22 9.37 -21.35
C ASP A 506 47.56 10.25 -22.55
N GLY A 507 48.63 11.05 -22.41
CA GLY A 507 49.08 12.01 -23.42
C GLY A 507 48.55 13.45 -23.25
N PHE A 508 47.64 13.72 -22.30
CA PHE A 508 47.12 15.06 -22.04
C PHE A 508 47.25 15.47 -20.57
N ARG A 509 47.61 16.74 -20.32
CA ARG A 509 47.61 17.31 -18.96
C ARG A 509 46.15 17.44 -18.45
N PRO A 510 45.84 17.05 -17.20
CA PRO A 510 44.50 17.22 -16.63
C PRO A 510 43.97 18.65 -16.82
N GLY A 511 42.71 18.78 -17.27
CA GLY A 511 42.09 20.08 -17.60
C GLY A 511 42.47 20.70 -18.95
N LYS A 512 43.32 20.06 -19.77
CA LYS A 512 43.71 20.52 -21.12
C LYS A 512 43.37 19.52 -22.23
N VAL A 513 42.50 18.56 -21.95
CA VAL A 513 42.03 17.59 -22.95
C VAL A 513 41.02 18.29 -23.88
N PRO A 514 41.17 18.19 -25.21
CA PRO A 514 40.17 18.68 -26.16
C PRO A 514 38.78 18.05 -25.96
N VAL A 515 37.74 18.88 -25.99
CA VAL A 515 36.33 18.48 -25.80
C VAL A 515 35.87 17.37 -26.75
N SER A 516 36.38 17.38 -27.99
CA SER A 516 36.08 16.36 -29.00
C SER A 516 36.55 14.95 -28.60
N ILE A 517 37.67 14.85 -27.88
CA ILE A 517 38.23 13.56 -27.41
C ILE A 517 37.43 13.03 -26.23
N ILE A 518 37.00 13.90 -25.31
CA ILE A 518 36.16 13.55 -24.16
C ILE A 518 34.80 13.03 -24.62
N LYS A 519 34.12 13.78 -25.53
CA LYS A 519 32.83 13.37 -26.09
C LYS A 519 32.89 12.01 -26.78
N LYS A 520 34.00 11.69 -27.45
CA LYS A 520 34.14 10.44 -28.21
C LYS A 520 34.41 9.21 -27.33
N ARG A 521 35.08 9.39 -26.17
CA ARG A 521 35.52 8.29 -25.31
C ARG A 521 34.61 8.03 -24.10
N TYR A 522 33.90 9.06 -23.63
CA TYR A 522 33.08 8.99 -22.40
C TYR A 522 31.62 9.41 -22.63
N LYS A 523 31.11 9.28 -23.87
CA LYS A 523 29.76 9.70 -24.27
C LYS A 523 28.68 9.18 -23.30
N SER A 524 28.61 7.86 -23.13
CA SER A 524 27.60 7.20 -22.30
C SER A 524 27.66 7.62 -20.84
N SER A 525 28.85 7.75 -20.26
CA SER A 525 29.00 8.15 -18.85
C SER A 525 28.62 9.61 -18.62
N LEU A 526 28.90 10.49 -19.59
CA LEU A 526 28.49 11.90 -19.53
C LEU A 526 26.98 12.04 -19.66
N GLU A 527 26.34 11.24 -20.51
CA GLU A 527 24.89 11.22 -20.70
C GLU A 527 24.17 10.76 -19.44
N SER A 528 24.58 9.64 -18.83
CA SER A 528 23.97 9.15 -17.59
C SER A 528 24.12 10.15 -16.44
N GLN A 529 25.29 10.75 -16.27
CA GLN A 529 25.51 11.78 -15.23
C GLN A 529 24.74 13.07 -15.49
N THR A 530 24.60 13.46 -16.76
CA THR A 530 23.81 14.64 -17.14
C THR A 530 22.35 14.39 -16.84
N LEU A 531 21.80 13.24 -17.25
CA LEU A 531 20.41 12.85 -16.99
C LEU A 531 20.13 12.79 -15.48
N GLU A 532 20.98 12.15 -14.69
CA GLU A 532 20.83 12.08 -13.23
C GLU A 532 20.79 13.47 -12.58
N LYS A 533 21.67 14.39 -12.99
CA LYS A 533 21.67 15.78 -12.49
C LYS A 533 20.43 16.55 -12.93
N VAL A 534 20.03 16.42 -14.20
CA VAL A 534 18.83 17.07 -14.74
C VAL A 534 17.59 16.62 -13.97
N ILE A 535 17.43 15.30 -13.79
CA ILE A 535 16.31 14.70 -13.07
C ILE A 535 16.29 15.20 -11.63
N ASN A 536 17.41 15.15 -10.92
CA ASN A 536 17.48 15.59 -9.53
C ASN A 536 17.15 17.09 -9.38
N GLN A 537 17.67 17.95 -10.26
CA GLN A 537 17.37 19.38 -10.22
C GLN A 537 15.90 19.67 -10.53
N ALA A 538 15.37 19.05 -11.59
CA ALA A 538 13.98 19.25 -12.01
C ALA A 538 12.99 18.70 -10.98
N PHE A 539 13.32 17.56 -10.36
CA PHE A 539 12.55 16.99 -9.26
C PHE A 539 12.56 17.90 -8.02
N GLN A 540 13.72 18.39 -7.58
CA GLN A 540 13.82 19.31 -6.44
C GLN A 540 13.04 20.61 -6.66
N GLN A 541 13.14 21.20 -7.86
CA GLN A 541 12.34 22.39 -8.21
C GLN A 541 10.84 22.10 -8.22
N ALA A 542 10.44 20.92 -8.71
CA ALA A 542 9.06 20.52 -8.68
C ALA A 542 8.55 20.32 -7.24
N LEU A 543 9.37 19.77 -6.34
CA LEU A 543 9.05 19.61 -4.92
C LEU A 543 8.91 20.93 -4.14
N GLU A 544 9.63 21.99 -4.53
CA GLU A 544 9.47 23.32 -3.92
C GLU A 544 8.08 23.91 -4.18
N GLN A 545 7.43 23.47 -5.26
CA GLN A 545 6.11 23.96 -5.69
C GLN A 545 4.96 23.04 -5.28
N THR A 546 5.24 21.86 -4.72
CA THR A 546 4.20 20.92 -4.25
C THR A 546 3.91 21.12 -2.77
N VAL A 547 2.64 20.99 -2.40
CA VAL A 547 2.19 21.01 -1.00
C VAL A 547 2.59 19.71 -0.31
N TYR A 548 2.45 18.58 -1.01
CA TYR A 548 2.84 17.26 -0.52
C TYR A 548 4.30 16.98 -0.82
N LYS A 549 5.06 16.82 0.25
CA LYS A 549 6.49 16.51 0.18
C LYS A 549 6.71 15.02 0.35
N PRO A 550 7.67 14.42 -0.37
CA PRO A 550 8.03 13.04 -0.19
C PRO A 550 8.51 12.80 1.24
N LEU A 551 8.28 11.57 1.72
CA LEU A 551 8.84 11.12 2.98
C LEU A 551 10.37 11.19 2.93
N ARG A 552 10.99 11.78 3.97
CA ARG A 552 12.43 12.15 3.99
C ARG A 552 13.41 10.97 3.80
N TYR A 553 12.94 9.75 4.00
CA TYR A 553 13.73 8.52 3.95
C TYR A 553 13.48 7.68 2.70
N GLN A 554 12.64 8.15 1.76
CA GLN A 554 12.39 7.48 0.49
C GLN A 554 12.99 8.28 -0.67
N SER A 555 13.72 7.59 -1.55
CA SER A 555 14.03 8.11 -2.87
C SER A 555 12.83 7.86 -3.80
N PRO A 556 12.39 8.85 -4.58
CA PRO A 556 11.29 8.66 -5.54
C PRO A 556 11.63 7.57 -6.56
N SER A 557 10.64 6.78 -6.95
CA SER A 557 10.73 5.93 -8.14
C SER A 557 10.59 6.80 -9.38
N ILE A 558 11.43 6.58 -10.39
CA ILE A 558 11.45 7.40 -11.60
C ILE A 558 11.23 6.52 -12.83
N GLU A 559 10.14 6.79 -13.54
CA GLU A 559 9.72 6.08 -14.74
C GLU A 559 9.81 7.00 -15.98
N GLY A 560 9.91 6.39 -17.17
CA GLY A 560 9.94 7.11 -18.45
C GLY A 560 11.33 7.46 -19.00
N LEU A 561 12.40 7.05 -18.32
CA LEU A 561 13.79 7.31 -18.74
C LEU A 561 14.22 6.53 -19.99
N GLU A 562 13.59 5.38 -20.25
CA GLU A 562 13.91 4.49 -21.36
C GLU A 562 13.49 5.05 -22.73
N ALA A 563 12.55 6.00 -22.75
CA ALA A 563 11.99 6.60 -23.97
C ALA A 563 12.77 7.84 -24.45
N TYR A 564 13.77 8.31 -23.70
CA TYR A 564 14.50 9.54 -24.01
C TYR A 564 15.41 9.39 -25.23
N GLN A 565 15.27 10.30 -26.20
CA GLN A 565 16.15 10.41 -27.37
C GLN A 565 17.00 11.69 -27.31
N GLU A 566 18.24 11.59 -27.81
CA GLU A 566 19.21 12.70 -27.78
C GLU A 566 18.70 13.90 -28.60
N GLY A 567 18.53 15.05 -27.93
CA GLY A 567 18.07 16.29 -28.56
C GLY A 567 16.57 16.58 -28.43
N GLU A 568 15.84 15.70 -27.75
CA GLU A 568 14.42 15.87 -27.42
C GLU A 568 14.23 16.28 -25.95
N ASP A 569 13.00 16.66 -25.61
CA ASP A 569 12.63 16.98 -24.23
C ASP A 569 12.59 15.70 -23.39
N LEU A 570 13.07 15.78 -22.15
CA LEU A 570 13.03 14.67 -21.20
C LEU A 570 11.74 14.75 -20.39
N SER A 571 10.84 13.79 -20.56
CA SER A 571 9.69 13.62 -19.68
C SER A 571 9.89 12.40 -18.80
N PHE A 572 9.83 12.59 -17.49
CA PHE A 572 9.86 11.50 -16.52
C PHE A 572 8.74 11.66 -15.49
N THR A 573 8.30 10.54 -14.94
CA THR A 573 7.31 10.50 -13.86
C THR A 573 8.02 10.08 -12.58
N ALA A 574 7.85 10.88 -11.52
CA ALA A 574 8.37 10.56 -10.21
C ALA A 574 7.21 10.15 -9.27
N SER A 575 7.25 8.91 -8.79
CA SER A 575 6.28 8.36 -7.84
C SER A 575 6.94 8.25 -6.46
N TYR A 576 6.29 8.81 -5.45
CA TYR A 576 6.80 8.86 -4.07
C TYR A 576 5.66 8.83 -3.07
N ASP A 577 5.91 8.28 -1.88
CA ASP A 577 4.94 8.30 -0.81
C ASP A 577 4.97 9.66 -0.10
N VAL A 578 3.78 10.10 0.34
CA VAL A 578 3.58 11.34 1.09
C VAL A 578 3.08 11.05 2.48
N PHE A 579 3.33 11.96 3.43
CA PHE A 579 2.79 11.84 4.77
C PHE A 579 1.25 11.97 4.74
N PRO A 580 0.48 11.04 5.35
CA PRO A 580 -0.97 11.12 5.30
C PRO A 580 -1.49 12.35 6.06
N HIS A 581 -2.28 13.18 5.38
CA HIS A 581 -3.02 14.27 5.99
C HIS A 581 -4.44 13.81 6.32
N LEU A 582 -4.85 13.97 7.58
CA LEU A 582 -6.13 13.51 8.11
C LEU A 582 -6.98 14.71 8.51
N ASP A 583 -8.14 14.86 7.87
CA ASP A 583 -9.17 15.81 8.29
C ASP A 583 -9.91 15.26 9.53
N LEU A 584 -9.26 15.37 10.70
CA LEU A 584 -9.81 14.93 11.98
C LEU A 584 -10.99 15.84 12.37
N LEU A 585 -12.22 15.42 12.05
CA LEU A 585 -13.46 16.07 12.51
C LEU A 585 -13.59 15.92 14.04
N ASP A 586 -14.24 16.91 14.67
CA ASP A 586 -14.30 17.14 16.12
C ASP A 586 -14.27 15.86 16.99
N TYR A 587 -13.20 15.75 17.79
CA TYR A 587 -12.89 14.59 18.65
C TYR A 587 -13.38 14.78 20.10
N GLN A 588 -14.04 15.89 20.40
CA GLN A 588 -14.46 16.30 21.74
C GLN A 588 -15.61 15.43 22.30
N ASP A 589 -16.38 14.77 21.42
CA ASP A 589 -17.49 13.88 21.82
C ASP A 589 -17.05 12.44 22.13
N LEU A 590 -15.76 12.12 22.00
CA LEU A 590 -15.25 10.79 22.30
C LEU A 590 -15.37 10.50 23.80
N GLN A 591 -15.68 9.23 24.11
CA GLN A 591 -15.63 8.69 25.46
C GLN A 591 -14.57 7.59 25.50
N VAL A 592 -13.75 7.56 26.54
CA VAL A 592 -12.70 6.54 26.73
C VAL A 592 -12.81 5.96 28.12
N ASP A 593 -12.68 4.64 28.20
CA ASP A 593 -12.77 3.87 29.42
C ASP A 593 -11.35 3.63 29.96
N VAL A 594 -11.08 4.05 31.18
CA VAL A 594 -9.76 3.98 31.83
C VAL A 594 -9.88 3.19 33.14
N PRO A 595 -9.01 2.19 33.37
CA PRO A 595 -9.05 1.39 34.59
C PRO A 595 -8.76 2.23 35.84
N CYS A 596 -9.45 1.91 36.93
CA CYS A 596 -9.13 2.46 38.24
C CYS A 596 -8.06 1.59 38.91
N VAL A 597 -6.85 2.13 39.08
CA VAL A 597 -5.72 1.40 39.65
C VAL A 597 -5.34 2.01 41.00
N GLN A 598 -5.17 1.17 42.02
CA GLN A 598 -4.69 1.56 43.34
C GLN A 598 -3.41 0.78 43.67
N ILE A 599 -2.47 1.43 44.33
CA ILE A 599 -1.23 0.80 44.82
C ILE A 599 -1.57 0.09 46.13
N SER A 600 -1.47 -1.24 46.13
CA SER A 600 -1.71 -2.05 47.32
C SER A 600 -0.48 -2.05 48.24
N GLU A 601 -0.66 -2.45 49.50
CA GLU A 601 0.47 -2.69 50.41
C GLU A 601 1.37 -3.85 49.91
N GLU A 602 0.81 -4.82 49.19
CA GLU A 602 1.57 -5.94 48.59
C GLU A 602 2.54 -5.45 47.51
N ASP A 603 2.13 -4.48 46.67
CA ASP A 603 3.00 -3.88 45.66
C ASP A 603 4.17 -3.08 46.32
N LEU A 604 3.90 -2.46 47.48
CA LEU A 604 4.92 -1.75 48.26
C LEU A 604 5.92 -2.73 48.88
N GLU A 605 5.45 -3.85 49.43
CA GLU A 605 6.30 -4.91 49.98
C GLU A 605 7.20 -5.56 48.91
N GLU A 606 6.68 -5.76 47.69
CA GLU A 606 7.46 -6.31 46.58
C GLU A 606 8.60 -5.37 46.17
N GLU A 607 8.35 -4.06 46.07
CA GLU A 607 9.38 -3.08 45.77
C GLU A 607 10.40 -2.91 46.91
N LEU A 608 9.95 -2.92 48.17
CA LEU A 608 10.85 -2.92 49.32
C LEU A 608 11.81 -4.12 49.28
N LYS A 609 11.30 -5.30 48.92
CA LYS A 609 12.13 -6.50 48.74
C LYS A 609 13.14 -6.33 47.60
N LYS A 610 12.75 -5.73 46.47
CA LYS A 610 13.68 -5.42 45.36
C LYS A 610 14.74 -4.41 45.77
N VAL A 611 14.41 -3.45 46.64
CA VAL A 611 15.38 -2.51 47.21
C VAL A 611 16.33 -3.24 48.16
N GLN A 612 15.84 -4.09 49.07
CA GLN A 612 16.70 -4.92 49.92
C GLN A 612 17.64 -5.83 49.12
N GLU A 613 17.16 -6.42 48.02
CA GLU A 613 17.99 -7.23 47.13
C GLU A 613 19.08 -6.41 46.43
N ARG A 614 18.82 -5.14 46.10
CA ARG A 614 19.80 -4.23 45.47
C ARG A 614 20.91 -3.79 46.43
N TYR A 615 20.60 -3.65 47.72
CA TYR A 615 21.54 -3.23 48.77
C TYR A 615 22.07 -4.40 49.62
N ALA A 616 21.81 -5.65 49.21
CA ALA A 616 22.31 -6.84 49.88
C ALA A 616 23.84 -6.91 49.82
N SER A 617 24.47 -7.21 50.96
CA SER A 617 25.92 -7.45 51.01
C SER A 617 26.24 -8.90 50.64
N LEU A 618 27.36 -9.13 49.98
CA LEU A 618 27.78 -10.47 49.54
C LEU A 618 28.79 -11.05 50.52
N ILE A 619 28.41 -12.11 51.22
CA ILE A 619 29.28 -12.82 52.18
C ILE A 619 29.74 -14.14 51.56
N GLU A 620 31.05 -14.41 51.53
CA GLU A 620 31.55 -15.71 51.06
C GLU A 620 31.11 -16.85 52.01
N ARG A 621 30.49 -17.91 51.47
CA ARG A 621 30.16 -19.11 52.26
C ARG A 621 31.44 -19.90 52.60
N SER A 622 31.41 -20.62 53.73
CA SER A 622 32.50 -21.50 54.19
C SER A 622 32.85 -22.62 53.20
N GLU A 623 34.10 -23.09 53.20
CA GLU A 623 34.64 -24.03 52.19
C GLU A 623 33.88 -25.37 52.07
N ASP A 624 33.18 -25.80 53.13
CA ASP A 624 32.40 -27.05 53.15
C ASP A 624 30.93 -26.91 52.72
N SER A 625 30.46 -25.68 52.47
CA SER A 625 29.06 -25.39 52.15
C SER A 625 28.75 -25.61 50.67
N SER A 626 27.64 -26.29 50.39
CA SER A 626 27.07 -26.37 49.05
C SER A 626 26.34 -25.07 48.68
N CYS A 627 26.27 -24.78 47.38
CA CYS A 627 25.45 -23.67 46.87
C CYS A 627 23.95 -23.96 47.05
N GLU A 628 23.20 -22.92 47.40
CA GLU A 628 21.73 -22.94 47.55
C GLU A 628 21.06 -21.91 46.63
N ILE A 629 19.79 -22.14 46.31
CA ILE A 629 18.98 -21.23 45.49
C ILE A 629 18.99 -19.83 46.13
N GLY A 630 19.41 -18.82 45.36
CA GLY A 630 19.57 -17.43 45.80
C GLY A 630 21.02 -16.98 46.07
N ASP A 631 21.99 -17.89 46.11
CA ASP A 631 23.42 -17.55 46.21
C ASP A 631 23.96 -16.93 44.89
N VAL A 632 24.93 -16.04 45.00
CA VAL A 632 25.71 -15.50 43.87
C VAL A 632 26.94 -16.37 43.64
N LEU A 633 27.08 -16.91 42.43
CA LEU A 633 28.13 -17.85 42.07
C LEU A 633 29.09 -17.22 41.07
N LEU A 634 30.38 -17.47 41.24
CA LEU A 634 31.40 -17.18 40.24
C LEU A 634 31.89 -18.49 39.67
N ALA A 635 31.64 -18.72 38.38
CA ALA A 635 31.94 -19.98 37.71
C ALA A 635 32.60 -19.78 36.35
N ASP A 636 33.43 -20.75 35.98
CA ASP A 636 33.94 -20.91 34.62
C ASP A 636 33.14 -22.03 33.95
N PHE A 637 32.75 -21.86 32.70
CA PHE A 637 32.11 -22.93 31.94
C PHE A 637 32.55 -22.95 30.48
N CYS A 638 32.54 -24.16 29.89
CA CYS A 638 32.81 -24.39 28.48
C CYS A 638 32.00 -25.57 27.94
N GLU A 639 31.71 -25.55 26.64
CA GLU A 639 31.17 -26.70 25.93
C GLU A 639 32.30 -27.69 25.58
N LEU A 640 31.98 -28.98 25.61
CA LEU A 640 32.85 -30.06 25.15
C LEU A 640 32.37 -30.58 23.80
N ASP A 641 33.28 -30.83 22.87
CA ASP A 641 32.98 -31.41 21.56
C ASP A 641 32.69 -32.93 21.61
N GLU A 642 32.39 -33.55 20.47
CA GLU A 642 32.09 -34.99 20.38
C GLU A 642 33.26 -35.89 20.82
N ASN A 643 34.48 -35.35 20.87
CA ASN A 643 35.70 -36.05 21.28
C ASN A 643 36.10 -35.74 22.74
N GLY A 644 35.39 -34.84 23.43
CA GLY A 644 35.64 -34.43 24.81
C GLY A 644 36.67 -33.30 24.97
N GLU A 645 37.01 -32.57 23.90
CA GLU A 645 37.89 -31.40 23.94
C GLU A 645 37.09 -30.11 24.19
N GLU A 646 37.71 -29.14 24.88
CA GLU A 646 37.07 -27.85 25.20
C GLU A 646 36.96 -26.95 23.96
N ILE A 647 35.75 -26.45 23.67
CA ILE A 647 35.52 -25.53 22.56
C ILE A 647 35.91 -24.10 22.99
N GLU A 648 36.93 -23.50 22.35
CA GLU A 648 37.45 -22.17 22.73
C GLU A 648 36.42 -21.04 22.59
N SER A 649 35.53 -21.09 21.59
CA SER A 649 34.56 -20.01 21.32
C SER A 649 33.47 -19.87 22.39
N THR A 650 33.17 -20.94 23.12
CA THR A 650 32.10 -21.01 24.13
C THR A 650 32.62 -20.87 25.56
N LYS A 651 33.94 -20.69 25.72
CA LYS A 651 34.57 -20.53 27.03
C LYS A 651 34.16 -19.19 27.66
N ARG A 652 33.72 -19.26 28.92
CA ARG A 652 33.45 -18.09 29.77
C ARG A 652 34.18 -18.29 31.09
N GLN A 653 34.92 -17.26 31.49
CA GLN A 653 35.72 -17.24 32.72
C GLN A 653 35.17 -16.16 33.65
N ASP A 654 35.20 -16.44 34.95
CA ASP A 654 34.78 -15.54 36.03
C ASP A 654 33.34 -15.00 35.86
N PHE A 655 32.45 -15.81 35.28
CA PHE A 655 31.06 -15.42 35.06
C PHE A 655 30.29 -15.43 36.39
N THR A 656 29.65 -14.31 36.71
CA THR A 656 28.93 -14.12 37.97
C THR A 656 27.43 -14.12 37.73
N PHE A 657 26.67 -14.96 38.44
CA PHE A 657 25.21 -15.06 38.29
C PHE A 657 24.53 -15.49 39.61
N THR A 658 23.24 -15.19 39.76
CA THR A 658 22.45 -15.64 40.92
C THR A 658 21.79 -16.99 40.64
N LEU A 659 22.03 -17.98 41.49
CA LEU A 659 21.47 -19.33 41.34
C LEU A 659 19.94 -19.32 41.47
N GLY A 660 19.23 -19.76 40.44
CA GLY A 660 17.76 -19.84 40.41
C GLY A 660 17.06 -18.65 39.73
N LYS A 661 17.81 -17.65 39.25
CA LYS A 661 17.28 -16.56 38.41
C LYS A 661 17.45 -16.80 36.90
N SER A 662 18.07 -17.92 36.48
CA SER A 662 18.23 -18.29 35.06
C SER A 662 18.94 -17.21 34.23
N GLU A 663 19.94 -16.55 34.83
CA GLU A 663 20.71 -15.45 34.23
C GLU A 663 21.84 -15.96 33.29
N ASN A 664 21.99 -17.28 33.13
CA ASN A 664 22.95 -17.90 32.22
C ASN A 664 22.26 -18.44 30.96
N ILE A 665 22.93 -18.30 29.82
CA ILE A 665 22.42 -18.66 28.47
C ILE A 665 21.97 -20.13 28.40
N TYR A 666 22.46 -20.99 29.28
CA TYR A 666 22.26 -22.44 29.27
C TYR A 666 21.24 -22.95 30.31
N ASN A 667 20.70 -22.07 31.15
CA ASN A 667 19.78 -22.39 32.25
C ASN A 667 20.18 -23.62 33.10
N PHE A 668 21.47 -23.74 33.46
CA PHE A 668 21.99 -24.91 34.18
C PHE A 668 21.90 -24.84 35.70
N ASP A 669 21.11 -23.91 36.24
CA ASP A 669 20.98 -23.65 37.69
C ASP A 669 20.63 -24.91 38.49
N LYS A 670 19.77 -25.79 37.96
CA LYS A 670 19.34 -27.02 38.65
C LYS A 670 20.44 -28.08 38.71
N GLU A 671 21.29 -28.13 37.70
CA GLU A 671 22.32 -29.15 37.57
C GLU A 671 23.53 -28.86 38.46
N ILE A 672 23.75 -27.61 38.81
CA ILE A 672 24.85 -27.17 39.69
C ILE A 672 24.41 -26.97 41.14
N GLU A 673 23.10 -27.11 41.43
CA GLU A 673 22.57 -27.06 42.79
C GLU A 673 23.26 -28.13 43.67
N GLY A 674 23.71 -27.74 44.86
CA GLY A 674 24.42 -28.64 45.76
C GLY A 674 25.94 -28.75 45.54
N MET A 675 26.50 -28.11 44.51
CA MET A 675 27.96 -28.12 44.26
C MET A 675 28.74 -27.34 45.33
N LYS A 676 29.94 -27.83 45.65
CA LYS A 676 30.88 -27.17 46.56
C LYS A 676 31.85 -26.25 45.82
N LYS A 677 32.52 -25.38 46.58
CA LYS A 677 33.60 -24.52 46.08
C LYS A 677 34.72 -25.36 45.46
N GLN A 678 35.21 -24.95 44.29
CA GLN A 678 36.21 -25.64 43.45
C GLN A 678 35.77 -26.98 42.85
N GLU A 679 34.49 -27.34 42.95
CA GLU A 679 33.98 -28.56 42.32
C GLU A 679 33.80 -28.35 40.82
N THR A 680 34.20 -29.36 40.03
CA THR A 680 33.99 -29.40 38.58
C THR A 680 32.93 -30.44 38.28
N LYS A 681 31.88 -30.05 37.55
CA LYS A 681 30.81 -30.96 37.14
C LYS A 681 30.63 -30.89 35.63
N VAL A 682 30.53 -32.06 35.02
CA VAL A 682 30.21 -32.21 33.60
C VAL A 682 28.83 -32.82 33.50
N PHE A 683 27.93 -32.17 32.77
CA PHE A 683 26.58 -32.64 32.56
C PHE A 683 26.08 -32.29 31.16
N GLU A 684 25.12 -33.07 30.68
CA GLU A 684 24.46 -32.82 29.41
C GLU A 684 23.25 -31.92 29.65
N LYS A 685 23.16 -30.84 28.88
CA LYS A 685 22.03 -29.92 28.92
C LYS A 685 21.41 -29.84 27.54
N THR A 686 20.11 -30.07 27.49
CA THR A 686 19.31 -29.83 26.30
C THR A 686 18.89 -28.37 26.31
N LEU A 687 19.41 -27.60 25.35
CA LEU A 687 19.03 -26.22 25.13
C LEU A 687 17.92 -26.18 24.10
N SER A 688 16.83 -25.51 24.44
CA SER A 688 15.87 -25.05 23.45
C SER A 688 16.43 -23.78 22.83
N VAL A 689 17.17 -23.92 21.72
CA VAL A 689 17.59 -22.76 20.95
C VAL A 689 16.39 -22.34 20.13
N LYS A 690 15.76 -21.22 20.49
CA LYS A 690 14.73 -20.61 19.63
C LYS A 690 15.41 -19.94 18.44
N GLN A 691 15.71 -20.75 17.43
CA GLN A 691 15.86 -20.25 16.08
C GLN A 691 14.50 -20.37 15.38
N ASP A 692 13.93 -19.22 15.05
CA ASP A 692 12.94 -19.09 13.97
C ASP A 692 11.66 -19.94 14.04
N THR A 693 11.17 -20.29 15.23
CA THR A 693 9.87 -20.96 15.51
C THR A 693 9.85 -22.50 15.54
N LYS A 694 10.97 -23.20 15.31
CA LYS A 694 11.14 -24.60 15.77
C LYS A 694 11.98 -24.63 17.04
N GLU A 695 11.48 -25.29 18.09
CA GLU A 695 12.30 -25.62 19.26
C GLU A 695 13.24 -26.78 18.89
N GLU A 696 14.38 -26.47 18.29
CA GLU A 696 15.44 -27.46 18.17
C GLU A 696 16.12 -27.65 19.52
N THR A 697 15.98 -28.86 20.05
CA THR A 697 16.65 -29.32 21.25
C THR A 697 18.07 -29.73 20.91
N LYS A 698 19.04 -28.83 21.11
CA LYS A 698 20.46 -29.19 21.00
C LYS A 698 20.95 -29.68 22.36
N THR A 699 21.38 -30.94 22.43
CA THR A 699 22.03 -31.48 23.62
C THR A 699 23.52 -31.14 23.58
N VAL A 700 23.96 -30.31 24.52
CA VAL A 700 25.37 -29.92 24.67
C VAL A 700 25.96 -30.52 25.96
N LYS A 701 27.22 -30.93 25.92
CA LYS A 701 27.99 -31.33 27.11
C LYS A 701 28.66 -30.09 27.68
N LEU A 702 28.28 -29.69 28.88
CA LEU A 702 28.83 -28.53 29.57
C LEU A 702 29.72 -28.98 30.72
N LYS A 703 30.90 -28.37 30.81
CA LYS A 703 31.80 -28.47 31.96
C LYS A 703 31.73 -27.16 32.73
N VAL A 704 31.30 -27.21 33.99
CA VAL A 704 31.20 -26.06 34.89
C VAL A 704 32.16 -26.25 36.07
N LEU A 705 33.01 -25.26 36.31
CA LEU A 705 33.90 -25.15 37.46
C LEU A 705 33.44 -24.00 38.34
N LEU A 706 33.09 -24.30 39.58
CA LEU A 706 32.57 -23.30 40.52
C LEU A 706 33.71 -22.74 41.37
N LYS A 707 34.10 -21.48 41.16
CA LYS A 707 35.25 -20.85 41.85
C LYS A 707 34.87 -20.24 43.20
N ARG A 708 33.73 -19.53 43.27
CA ARG A 708 33.25 -18.89 44.52
C ARG A 708 31.75 -19.00 44.69
N ILE A 709 31.32 -19.11 45.95
CA ILE A 709 29.92 -19.11 46.38
C ILE A 709 29.78 -17.97 47.39
N GLN A 710 28.90 -17.02 47.08
CA GLN A 710 28.58 -15.88 47.92
C GLN A 710 27.10 -15.90 48.27
N LYS A 711 26.76 -15.77 49.55
CA LYS A 711 25.38 -15.62 50.00
C LYS A 711 25.02 -14.14 50.01
N LYS A 712 23.82 -13.80 49.51
CA LYS A 712 23.22 -12.48 49.70
C LYS A 712 22.75 -12.36 51.15
N ASP A 713 23.38 -11.47 51.91
CA ASP A 713 22.90 -11.08 53.22
C ASP A 713 21.98 -9.86 53.03
N LEU A 714 20.68 -10.11 53.18
CA LEU A 714 19.65 -9.10 53.03
C LEU A 714 19.66 -8.21 54.28
N PRO A 715 19.95 -6.91 54.17
CA PRO A 715 19.88 -6.03 55.33
C PRO A 715 18.46 -6.00 55.89
N GLU A 716 18.33 -5.95 57.21
CA GLU A 716 17.03 -5.79 57.86
C GLU A 716 16.38 -4.46 57.40
N LEU A 717 15.06 -4.45 57.24
CA LEU A 717 14.31 -3.21 56.99
C LEU A 717 14.38 -2.35 58.26
N SER A 718 15.43 -1.54 58.37
CA SER A 718 15.73 -0.69 59.53
C SER A 718 15.92 0.78 59.12
N ASP A 719 15.91 1.67 60.11
CA ASP A 719 16.19 3.10 59.91
C ASP A 719 17.62 3.34 59.36
N GLU A 720 18.55 2.42 59.62
CA GLU A 720 19.92 2.45 59.11
C GLU A 720 19.97 2.18 57.59
N LEU A 721 19.21 1.20 57.09
CA LEU A 721 19.08 0.93 55.65
C LEU A 721 18.48 2.12 54.89
N ALA A 722 17.51 2.83 55.50
CA ALA A 722 16.91 4.02 54.91
C ALA A 722 17.93 5.16 54.74
N GLN A 723 18.80 5.37 55.73
CA GLN A 723 19.87 6.37 55.68
C GLN A 723 20.98 6.01 54.68
N ASP A 724 21.31 4.73 54.53
CA ASP A 724 22.28 4.24 53.54
C ASP A 724 21.81 4.41 52.08
N ILE A 725 20.49 4.36 51.85
CA ILE A 725 19.90 4.58 50.51
C ILE A 725 19.93 6.08 50.17
N ASN A 726 19.59 6.95 51.12
CA ASN A 726 19.61 8.40 50.94
C ASN A 726 19.72 9.11 52.30
N GLU A 727 20.72 9.98 52.44
CA GLU A 727 20.99 10.74 53.68
C GLU A 727 19.81 11.61 54.17
N LYS A 728 18.79 11.83 53.32
CA LYS A 728 17.57 12.59 53.65
C LYS A 728 16.49 11.76 54.34
N PHE A 729 16.55 10.43 54.32
CA PHE A 729 15.56 9.58 54.98
C PHE A 729 16.00 9.33 56.43
N THR A 730 15.16 9.70 57.39
CA THR A 730 15.51 9.59 58.82
C THR A 730 15.03 8.30 59.46
N ASN A 731 14.03 7.63 58.86
CA ASN A 731 13.43 6.40 59.35
C ASN A 731 12.87 5.54 58.19
N LEU A 732 12.50 4.29 58.48
CA LEU A 732 11.91 3.35 57.52
C LEU A 732 10.58 3.84 56.91
N GLU A 733 9.80 4.63 57.64
CA GLU A 733 8.54 5.21 57.14
C GLU A 733 8.80 6.27 56.06
N ASP A 734 9.87 7.06 56.17
CA ASP A 734 10.29 8.01 55.13
C ASP A 734 10.64 7.28 53.82
N LEU A 735 11.29 6.12 53.92
CA LEU A 735 11.62 5.28 52.75
C LEU A 735 10.36 4.70 52.11
N LYS A 736 9.42 4.17 52.91
CA LYS A 736 8.12 3.67 52.41
C LYS A 736 7.30 4.78 51.73
N LEU A 737 7.28 5.98 52.31
CA LEU A 737 6.59 7.14 51.73
C LEU A 737 7.24 7.57 50.41
N ALA A 738 8.57 7.58 50.33
CA ALA A 738 9.28 7.90 49.10
C ALA A 738 9.05 6.87 47.99
N ILE A 739 9.07 5.57 48.32
CA ILE A 739 8.77 4.49 47.35
C ILE A 739 7.31 4.59 46.90
N ARG A 740 6.38 4.86 47.81
CA ARG A 740 4.95 5.06 47.48
C ARG A 740 4.75 6.27 46.57
N ASP A 741 5.42 7.39 46.82
CA ASP A 741 5.37 8.58 45.96
C ASP A 741 5.95 8.31 44.57
N GLU A 742 7.05 7.55 44.48
CA GLU A 742 7.65 7.14 43.20
C GLU A 742 6.72 6.19 42.41
N LEU A 743 6.17 5.17 43.08
CA LEU A 743 5.18 4.26 42.49
C LEU A 743 3.94 5.02 42.02
N GLN A 744 3.51 6.02 42.77
CA GLN A 744 2.38 6.86 42.40
C GLN A 744 2.68 7.73 41.17
N LYS A 745 3.89 8.30 41.06
CA LYS A 745 4.33 9.01 39.86
C LYS A 745 4.42 8.09 38.64
N GLN A 746 4.96 6.88 38.80
CA GLN A 746 5.02 5.89 37.72
C GLN A 746 3.62 5.49 37.26
N LEU A 747 2.71 5.26 38.21
CA LEU A 747 1.32 4.96 37.92
C LEU A 747 0.64 6.11 37.15
N GLU A 748 0.81 7.34 37.62
CA GLU A 748 0.25 8.53 36.96
C GLU A 748 0.79 8.70 35.52
N LEU A 749 2.08 8.43 35.30
CA LEU A 749 2.71 8.52 33.99
C LEU A 749 2.16 7.44 33.03
N HIS A 750 2.12 6.17 33.47
CA HIS A 750 1.59 5.09 32.64
C HIS A 750 0.08 5.20 32.40
N LEU A 751 -0.70 5.67 33.38
CA LEU A 751 -2.13 5.94 33.18
C LEU A 751 -2.36 7.04 32.14
N LYS A 752 -1.53 8.10 32.14
CA LYS A 752 -1.58 9.15 31.11
C LYS A 752 -1.28 8.57 29.73
N GLU A 753 -0.20 7.81 29.59
CA GLU A 753 0.17 7.18 28.31
C GLU A 753 -0.90 6.20 27.81
N TYR A 754 -1.41 5.35 28.70
CA TYR A 754 -2.50 4.42 28.40
C TYR A 754 -3.74 5.16 27.90
N THR A 755 -4.14 6.23 28.60
CA THR A 755 -5.31 7.04 28.23
C THR A 755 -5.11 7.69 26.86
N VAL A 756 -3.94 8.28 26.60
CA VAL A 756 -3.62 8.87 25.29
C VAL A 756 -3.66 7.81 24.19
N ASN A 757 -3.05 6.64 24.40
CA ASN A 757 -3.05 5.56 23.42
C ASN A 757 -4.47 5.03 23.15
N ALA A 758 -5.31 4.88 24.18
CA ALA A 758 -6.70 4.47 24.03
C ALA A 758 -7.53 5.50 23.23
N ILE A 759 -7.28 6.80 23.45
CA ILE A 759 -7.89 7.88 22.65
C ILE A 759 -7.44 7.78 21.19
N LEU A 760 -6.13 7.63 20.95
CA LEU A 760 -5.58 7.52 19.60
C LEU A 760 -6.11 6.28 18.89
N ASP A 761 -6.26 5.15 19.58
CA ASP A 761 -6.85 3.94 19.01
C ASP A 761 -8.30 4.17 18.56
N LYS A 762 -9.12 4.83 19.38
CA LYS A 762 -10.48 5.18 18.96
C LYS A 762 -10.48 6.14 17.76
N LEU A 763 -9.54 7.07 17.68
CA LEU A 763 -9.38 7.95 16.53
C LEU A 763 -8.94 7.20 15.27
N VAL A 764 -8.01 6.27 15.38
CA VAL A 764 -7.57 5.39 14.28
C VAL A 764 -8.71 4.52 13.77
N HIS A 765 -9.59 4.02 14.65
CA HIS A 765 -10.77 3.26 14.24
C HIS A 765 -11.84 4.15 13.59
N LYS A 766 -12.02 5.39 14.09
CA LYS A 766 -13.01 6.35 13.55
C LYS A 766 -12.60 6.87 12.16
N TYR A 767 -11.31 7.07 11.94
CA TYR A 767 -10.75 7.56 10.68
C TYR A 767 -9.81 6.49 10.11
N PRO A 768 -10.32 5.51 9.33
CA PRO A 768 -9.47 4.52 8.71
C PRO A 768 -8.61 5.19 7.63
N PHE A 769 -7.29 5.01 7.74
CA PHE A 769 -6.33 5.41 6.72
C PHE A 769 -5.20 4.37 6.63
N ASP A 770 -4.53 4.38 5.49
CA ASP A 770 -3.40 3.53 5.22
C ASP A 770 -2.08 4.23 5.59
N VAL A 771 -1.17 3.46 6.19
CA VAL A 771 0.18 3.92 6.47
C VAL A 771 1.02 3.65 5.22
N PRO A 772 1.74 4.65 4.69
CA PRO A 772 2.58 4.45 3.52
C PRO A 772 3.59 3.31 3.73
N ALA A 773 3.76 2.45 2.73
CA ALA A 773 4.62 1.28 2.83
C ALA A 773 6.07 1.67 3.18
N SER A 774 6.57 2.75 2.57
CA SER A 774 7.91 3.27 2.88
C SER A 774 8.12 3.67 4.34
N LEU A 775 7.08 4.18 5.02
CA LEU A 775 7.15 4.55 6.44
C LEU A 775 7.20 3.30 7.34
N ILE A 776 6.46 2.25 6.97
CA ILE A 776 6.47 0.96 7.67
C ILE A 776 7.86 0.34 7.56
N ASP A 777 8.41 0.25 6.35
CA ASP A 777 9.71 -0.36 6.10
C ASP A 777 10.84 0.40 6.81
N TRP A 778 10.79 1.74 6.78
CA TRP A 778 11.76 2.57 7.50
C TRP A 778 11.73 2.32 9.02
N GLN A 779 10.54 2.26 9.63
CA GLN A 779 10.41 2.03 11.07
C GLN A 779 10.90 0.63 11.47
N LEU A 780 10.62 -0.38 10.65
CA LEU A 780 11.13 -1.74 10.84
C LEU A 780 12.66 -1.78 10.78
N GLU A 781 13.28 -1.01 9.89
CA GLU A 781 14.73 -0.88 9.81
C GLU A 781 15.34 -0.21 11.04
N GLN A 782 14.69 0.82 11.59
CA GLN A 782 15.17 1.49 12.81
C GLN A 782 15.08 0.56 14.02
N ASN A 783 13.96 -0.15 14.18
CA ASN A 783 13.79 -1.13 15.25
C ASN A 783 14.85 -2.23 15.17
N TRP A 784 15.17 -2.66 13.95
CA TRP A 784 16.21 -3.64 13.70
C TRP A 784 17.60 -3.16 14.14
N LYS A 785 18.00 -1.96 13.70
CA LYS A 785 19.28 -1.36 14.08
C LYS A 785 19.40 -1.16 15.58
N TYR A 786 18.32 -0.73 16.23
CA TYR A 786 18.27 -0.60 17.68
C TYR A 786 18.48 -1.94 18.39
N MET A 787 17.83 -3.01 17.91
CA MET A 787 18.00 -4.36 18.46
C MET A 787 19.43 -4.88 18.31
N LEU A 788 20.07 -4.67 17.14
CA LEU A 788 21.47 -5.05 16.92
C LEU A 788 22.41 -4.32 17.88
N GLN A 789 22.18 -3.02 18.09
CA GLN A 789 22.98 -2.21 19.01
C GLN A 789 22.84 -2.68 20.47
N GLN A 790 21.63 -3.03 20.91
CA GLN A 790 21.36 -3.59 22.24
C GLN A 790 22.00 -4.98 22.43
N SER A 791 22.06 -5.78 21.37
CA SER A 791 22.64 -7.13 21.39
C SER A 791 24.17 -7.12 21.33
N GLY A 792 24.80 -5.96 21.10
CA GLY A 792 26.25 -5.82 20.95
C GLY A 792 26.81 -6.47 19.67
N MET A 793 25.95 -6.85 18.73
CA MET A 793 26.32 -7.52 17.48
C MET A 793 26.36 -6.52 16.34
N ASN A 794 27.36 -6.65 15.48
CA ASN A 794 27.46 -5.95 14.21
C ASN A 794 26.68 -6.71 13.11
N GLU A 795 26.10 -5.94 12.19
CA GLU A 795 25.17 -6.41 11.13
C GLU A 795 25.72 -7.60 10.34
N HIS A 796 27.01 -7.54 9.98
CA HIS A 796 27.72 -8.57 9.23
C HIS A 796 27.89 -9.89 9.99
N SER A 797 28.04 -9.83 11.31
CA SER A 797 28.19 -11.02 12.17
C SER A 797 26.84 -11.68 12.46
N PHE A 798 25.76 -10.88 12.47
CA PHE A 798 24.41 -11.37 12.64
C PHE A 798 23.90 -12.10 11.38
N GLU A 799 24.19 -11.56 10.18
CA GLU A 799 23.85 -12.22 8.91
C GLU A 799 24.51 -13.61 8.76
N GLU A 800 25.78 -13.75 9.18
CA GLU A 800 26.49 -15.04 9.15
C GLU A 800 25.92 -16.08 10.12
N LEU A 801 25.39 -15.64 11.27
CA LEU A 801 24.84 -16.53 12.30
C LEU A 801 23.36 -16.91 12.07
N MET A 802 22.57 -16.03 11.48
CA MET A 802 21.10 -16.12 11.52
C MET A 802 20.39 -16.00 10.15
N GLY A 803 21.12 -15.77 9.05
CA GLY A 803 20.57 -15.77 7.69
C GLY A 803 19.29 -14.93 7.53
N LYS A 804 18.18 -15.55 7.07
CA LYS A 804 16.88 -14.91 6.81
C LYS A 804 16.06 -14.52 8.06
N ALA A 805 16.56 -14.70 9.28
CA ALA A 805 15.85 -14.35 10.52
C ALA A 805 15.45 -12.87 10.60
N GLN A 806 16.20 -11.98 9.92
CA GLN A 806 15.89 -10.55 9.86
C GLN A 806 14.50 -10.25 9.28
N GLU A 807 14.12 -10.91 8.19
CA GLU A 807 12.82 -10.68 7.53
C GLU A 807 11.66 -11.17 8.41
N ARG A 808 11.84 -12.31 9.10
CA ARG A 808 10.84 -12.89 10.02
C ARG A 808 10.62 -12.02 11.26
N ILE A 809 11.70 -11.53 11.86
CA ILE A 809 11.60 -10.64 13.03
C ILE A 809 10.90 -9.34 12.63
N LYS A 810 11.25 -8.76 11.48
CA LYS A 810 10.59 -7.57 10.94
C LYS A 810 9.10 -7.83 10.63
N GLU A 811 8.73 -8.99 10.09
CA GLU A 811 7.32 -9.36 9.89
C GLU A 811 6.55 -9.50 11.21
N SER A 812 7.17 -10.05 12.26
CA SER A 812 6.55 -10.15 13.58
C SER A 812 6.24 -8.78 14.21
N TRP A 813 7.08 -7.78 13.95
CA TRP A 813 6.92 -6.42 14.45
C TRP A 813 5.93 -5.60 13.62
N LYS A 814 5.64 -6.01 12.38
CA LYS A 814 4.87 -5.21 11.42
C LYS A 814 3.48 -4.80 11.92
N PRO A 815 2.65 -5.65 12.55
CA PRO A 815 1.34 -5.23 13.07
C PRO A 815 1.45 -4.15 14.16
N THR A 816 2.37 -4.34 15.11
CA THR A 816 2.64 -3.39 16.21
C THR A 816 3.18 -2.07 15.67
N VAL A 817 4.07 -2.13 14.68
CA VAL A 817 4.62 -0.96 13.99
C VAL A 817 3.54 -0.22 13.23
N ILE A 818 2.65 -0.90 12.50
CA ILE A 818 1.53 -0.25 11.80
C ILE A 818 0.64 0.49 12.79
N LEU A 819 0.27 -0.14 13.91
CA LEU A 819 -0.58 0.51 14.91
C LEU A 819 0.12 1.73 15.54
N SER A 820 1.40 1.60 15.88
CA SER A 820 2.21 2.70 16.41
C SER A 820 2.32 3.86 15.41
N LEU A 821 2.58 3.57 14.14
CA LEU A 821 2.64 4.56 13.07
C LEU A 821 1.29 5.22 12.83
N LYS A 822 0.17 4.48 12.89
CA LYS A 822 -1.17 5.06 12.82
C LYS A 822 -1.40 6.06 13.96
N ARG A 823 -1.06 5.68 15.20
CA ARG A 823 -1.15 6.59 16.36
C ARG A 823 -0.29 7.84 16.17
N GLN A 824 0.94 7.67 15.68
CA GLN A 824 1.86 8.77 15.42
C GLN A 824 1.35 9.71 14.33
N ILE A 825 0.79 9.19 13.23
CA ILE A 825 0.21 9.99 12.15
C ILE A 825 -0.99 10.79 12.66
N VAL A 826 -1.88 10.17 13.44
CA VAL A 826 -3.01 10.89 14.05
C VAL A 826 -2.51 12.01 14.97
N MET A 827 -1.52 11.72 15.82
CA MET A 827 -0.95 12.72 16.73
C MET A 827 -0.28 13.88 15.98
N GLN A 828 0.47 13.58 14.91
CA GLN A 828 1.11 14.58 14.07
C GLN A 828 0.06 15.48 13.38
N ASN A 829 -1.03 14.91 12.89
CA ASN A 829 -2.13 15.68 12.31
C ASN A 829 -2.86 16.55 13.36
N LEU A 830 -3.01 16.06 14.60
CA LEU A 830 -3.53 16.87 15.71
C LEU A 830 -2.59 18.05 16.04
N LEU A 831 -1.27 17.83 16.01
CA LEU A 831 -0.25 18.85 16.22
C LEU A 831 -0.32 19.95 15.17
N GLU A 832 -0.45 19.59 13.90
CA GLU A 832 -0.58 20.54 12.78
C GLU A 832 -1.89 21.35 12.88
N LYS A 833 -2.99 20.71 13.29
CA LYS A 833 -4.28 21.37 13.49
C LYS A 833 -4.29 22.32 14.69
N ALA A 834 -3.64 21.93 15.79
CA ALA A 834 -3.64 22.71 17.04
C ALA A 834 -2.84 24.02 16.95
N LYS A 835 -1.88 24.13 16.01
CA LYS A 835 -1.05 25.33 15.78
C LYS A 835 -0.50 25.94 17.09
N ILE A 836 0.03 25.09 17.98
CA ILE A 836 0.55 25.54 19.28
C ILE A 836 1.83 26.36 19.08
N GLU A 837 1.78 27.64 19.45
CA GLU A 837 2.96 28.49 19.58
C GLU A 837 3.57 28.32 20.98
N LEU A 838 4.89 28.13 21.04
CA LEU A 838 5.61 28.06 22.32
C LEU A 838 6.02 29.46 22.76
N THR A 839 5.76 29.76 24.03
CA THR A 839 6.24 31.00 24.66
C THR A 839 7.65 30.79 25.23
N GLN A 840 8.38 31.89 25.44
CA GLN A 840 9.71 31.84 26.06
C GLN A 840 9.66 31.27 27.49
N GLU A 841 8.52 31.41 28.17
CA GLU A 841 8.29 30.88 29.51
C GLU A 841 8.17 29.35 29.49
N ASP A 842 7.49 28.78 28.49
CA ASP A 842 7.41 27.32 28.30
C ASP A 842 8.79 26.68 28.09
N LEU A 843 9.64 27.33 27.30
CA LEU A 843 11.00 26.87 27.04
C LEU A 843 11.86 26.95 28.31
N ASN A 844 11.73 28.01 29.10
CA ASN A 844 12.47 28.15 30.36
C ASN A 844 12.05 27.10 31.40
N GLN A 845 10.75 26.81 31.52
CA GLN A 845 10.26 25.76 32.42
C GLN A 845 10.78 24.37 32.03
N GLU A 846 10.85 24.06 30.73
CA GLU A 846 11.41 22.78 30.29
C GLU A 846 12.92 22.70 30.55
N TYR A 847 13.66 23.80 30.36
CA TYR A 847 15.08 23.84 30.74
C TYR A 847 15.30 23.62 32.23
N GLU A 848 14.45 24.20 33.09
CA GLU A 848 14.48 23.97 34.54
C GLU A 848 14.14 22.52 34.89
N ARG A 849 13.14 21.93 34.22
CA ARG A 849 12.76 20.53 34.39
C ARG A 849 13.89 19.56 34.02
N GLN A 850 14.53 19.77 32.87
CA GLN A 850 15.65 18.93 32.43
C GLN A 850 16.89 19.14 33.29
N ALA A 851 17.18 20.37 33.69
CA ALA A 851 18.25 20.68 34.63
C ALA A 851 18.07 19.95 35.96
N ALA A 852 16.84 19.92 36.50
CA ALA A 852 16.52 19.18 37.72
C ALA A 852 16.65 17.66 37.54
N SER A 853 16.23 17.11 36.39
CA SER A 853 16.32 15.68 36.09
C SER A 853 17.77 15.19 35.94
N TYR A 854 18.58 15.93 35.18
CA TYR A 854 19.99 15.60 34.94
C TYR A 854 20.95 16.10 36.04
N LYS A 855 20.44 16.83 37.05
CA LYS A 855 21.22 17.46 38.13
C LYS A 855 22.34 18.39 37.63
N VAL A 856 22.06 19.14 36.57
CA VAL A 856 22.99 20.10 35.94
C VAL A 856 22.42 21.52 36.01
N SER A 857 23.23 22.53 35.69
CA SER A 857 22.74 23.92 35.69
C SER A 857 21.84 24.21 34.48
N VAL A 858 20.89 25.15 34.64
CA VAL A 858 20.00 25.60 33.55
C VAL A 858 20.79 26.20 32.38
N GLU A 859 21.94 26.82 32.65
CA GLU A 859 22.82 27.39 31.62
C GLU A 859 23.53 26.32 30.77
N GLU A 860 23.91 25.19 31.35
CA GLU A 860 24.50 24.06 30.61
C GLU A 860 23.48 23.40 29.68
N ILE A 861 22.24 23.23 30.14
CA ILE A 861 21.14 22.74 29.30
C ILE A 861 20.82 23.71 28.17
N LYS A 862 20.74 25.02 28.45
CA LYS A 862 20.56 26.05 27.41
C LYS A 862 21.69 25.99 26.38
N ASN A 863 22.92 25.80 26.81
CA ASN A 863 24.08 25.66 25.90
C ASN A 863 24.02 24.40 25.05
N TYR A 864 23.53 23.27 25.61
CA TYR A 864 23.33 22.02 24.87
C TYR A 864 22.30 22.18 23.74
N PHE A 865 21.19 22.88 24.01
CA PHE A 865 20.14 23.15 23.03
C PHE A 865 20.40 24.37 22.12
N SER A 866 21.56 25.01 22.20
CA SER A 866 21.94 26.14 21.32
C SER A 866 22.06 25.76 19.83
N SER A 867 22.21 24.47 19.52
CA SER A 867 22.28 24.00 18.13
C SER A 867 20.89 24.02 17.48
N PRO A 868 20.74 24.57 16.25
CA PRO A 868 19.44 24.71 15.58
C PRO A 868 18.61 23.41 15.57
N ASN A 869 19.22 22.28 15.21
CA ASN A 869 18.55 20.97 15.14
C ASN A 869 18.06 20.47 16.51
N LEU A 870 18.80 20.74 17.59
CA LEU A 870 18.43 20.31 18.94
C LEU A 870 17.33 21.19 19.51
N SER A 871 17.39 22.50 19.27
CA SER A 871 16.34 23.44 19.66
C SER A 871 14.99 23.14 18.98
N GLU A 872 15.02 22.75 17.70
CA GLU A 872 13.82 22.40 16.93
C GLU A 872 13.19 21.11 17.44
N ARG A 873 14.00 20.09 17.76
CA ARG A 873 13.54 18.83 18.36
C ARG A 873 12.87 19.08 19.72
N MET A 874 13.53 19.82 20.60
CA MET A 874 12.95 20.15 21.91
C MET A 874 11.62 20.92 21.76
N SER A 875 11.57 21.87 20.83
CA SER A 875 10.35 22.63 20.53
C SER A 875 9.25 21.75 19.95
N TYR A 876 9.59 20.72 19.17
CA TYR A 876 8.63 19.72 18.68
C TYR A 876 8.08 18.89 19.84
N ASP A 877 8.95 18.35 20.70
CA ASP A 877 8.57 17.52 21.85
C ASP A 877 7.65 18.27 22.83
N LEU A 878 7.96 19.56 23.10
CA LEU A 878 7.11 20.43 23.94
C LEU A 878 5.72 20.67 23.34
N ARG A 879 5.64 20.92 22.03
CA ARG A 879 4.34 21.10 21.35
C ARG A 879 3.54 19.81 21.40
N LEU A 880 4.19 18.66 21.20
CA LEU A 880 3.57 17.34 21.28
C LEU A 880 2.96 17.09 22.67
N GLU A 881 3.71 17.37 23.75
CA GLU A 881 3.23 17.25 25.12
C GLU A 881 2.03 18.17 25.40
N LYS A 882 2.06 19.42 24.93
CA LYS A 882 0.92 20.34 25.07
C LYS A 882 -0.33 19.83 24.33
N VAL A 883 -0.19 19.27 23.14
CA VAL A 883 -1.32 18.66 22.41
C VAL A 883 -1.89 17.47 23.17
N LYS A 884 -1.04 16.56 23.68
CA LYS A 884 -1.52 15.44 24.51
C LYS A 884 -2.35 15.92 25.69
N MET A 885 -1.89 16.95 26.39
CA MET A 885 -2.61 17.55 27.52
C MET A 885 -3.95 18.16 27.10
N GLN A 886 -3.99 18.88 25.97
CA GLN A 886 -5.23 19.44 25.43
C GLN A 886 -6.24 18.35 25.06
N VAL A 887 -5.77 17.28 24.42
CA VAL A 887 -6.59 16.12 24.06
C VAL A 887 -7.17 15.46 25.31
N LEU A 888 -6.34 15.22 26.34
CA LEU A 888 -6.78 14.64 27.61
C LEU A 888 -7.84 15.50 28.34
N GLN A 889 -7.73 16.83 28.29
CA GLN A 889 -8.70 17.74 28.92
C GLN A 889 -10.03 17.83 28.15
N SER A 890 -10.02 17.55 26.86
CA SER A 890 -11.17 17.74 25.98
C SER A 890 -12.12 16.54 25.85
N ILE A 891 -11.72 15.37 26.39
CA ILE A 891 -12.42 14.09 26.19
C ILE A 891 -13.02 13.60 27.51
N LYS A 892 -14.20 12.97 27.45
CA LYS A 892 -14.84 12.38 28.64
C LYS A 892 -14.20 11.02 28.96
N ILE A 893 -13.67 10.91 30.18
CA ILE A 893 -13.04 9.68 30.69
C ILE A 893 -14.01 8.98 31.65
N ASN A 894 -14.38 7.75 31.33
CA ASN A 894 -15.14 6.86 32.22
C ASN A 894 -14.17 5.95 32.99
N LYS A 895 -14.41 5.73 34.28
CA LYS A 895 -13.60 4.80 35.08
C LYS A 895 -14.21 3.40 35.05
N THR A 896 -13.42 2.37 34.75
CA THR A 896 -13.84 0.96 34.75
C THR A 896 -13.47 0.24 36.06
N GLU A 897 -13.72 -1.07 36.13
CA GLU A 897 -13.46 -1.92 37.30
C GLU A 897 -12.04 -1.78 37.86
N GLU A 898 -11.89 -2.01 39.17
CA GLU A 898 -10.60 -1.90 39.86
C GLU A 898 -9.61 -2.98 39.38
N GLN A 899 -8.40 -2.55 39.04
CA GLN A 899 -7.30 -3.42 38.61
C GLN A 899 -6.09 -3.21 39.54
N SER A 900 -5.35 -4.29 39.84
CA SER A 900 -4.13 -4.19 40.65
C SER A 900 -2.97 -3.52 39.89
N PHE A 901 -2.11 -2.80 40.61
CA PHE A 901 -0.95 -2.09 40.05
C PHE A 901 -0.03 -3.04 39.27
N SER A 902 0.35 -4.17 39.86
CA SER A 902 1.16 -5.21 39.20
C SER A 902 0.56 -5.76 37.90
N THR A 903 -0.77 -5.90 37.81
CA THR A 903 -1.44 -6.37 36.58
C THR A 903 -1.49 -5.27 35.51
N PHE A 904 -1.74 -4.03 35.92
CA PHE A 904 -1.74 -2.89 35.01
C PHE A 904 -0.34 -2.66 34.40
N MET A 905 0.70 -2.68 35.22
CA MET A 905 2.08 -2.48 34.78
C MET A 905 2.57 -3.59 33.85
N LYS A 906 2.11 -4.84 34.02
CA LYS A 906 2.43 -5.95 33.10
C LYS A 906 1.73 -5.86 31.73
N ASN A 907 0.57 -5.22 31.67
CA ASN A 907 -0.21 -5.06 30.44
C ASN A 907 0.09 -3.74 29.71
N ALA A 908 0.76 -2.79 30.38
CA ALA A 908 1.14 -1.49 29.83
C ALA A 908 2.47 -1.51 29.04
N VAL A 909 3.27 -2.57 29.21
CA VAL A 909 4.52 -2.87 28.48
C VAL A 909 4.22 -3.86 27.37
#